data_AF-A0A267DIJ3-F1
#
_entry.id   AF-A0A267DIJ3-F1
#
_cell.length_a   1.000
_cell.length_b   1.000
_cell.length_c   1.000
_cell.angle_alpha   90.00
_cell.angle_beta   90.00
_cell.angle_gamma   90.00
#
_symmetry.space_group_name_H-M   'P 1'
#
loop_
_entity.id
_entity.type
_entity.pdbx_description
1 polymer ?
#
loop_
_entity_poly.entity_id
_entity_poly.type
_entity_poly.pdbx_seq_one_letter_code
_entity_poly.pdbx_strand_id
1 'polypeptide(L)'
;MMVLFGSRVGPARHTAGSYRKFCRRNPHISLRIFVWDHESKTGVLYFSLRNREEKHLANCLFIPPYGEHNLGHYIPVRNVNSLLSTRNKRRRYCPDCLVGFSHTVPWDYILKQHNCQGGTMDQPTVQWASSDQKQFRVSRCAPVESLPKPSDAILEFTAHEARLPPLYIIYADIESVLAPPETVAEVNKPRVASSNMRIRDIHVPLCVAYRLVVCPELDKISAARLQAKVGQQRPCNVFYNNPDGGPNCIRQFLLALRQLATDICCETETSGATFTPLLRKYSPLPPNNRTRLEYCQLCHRAFAPDERQVLDHCHLSGIPRGIVFFSCNRKLSLKRYRLLVYTHCLSNYDGKFFVIELYEYFSGNDVQLHVLPETREKFKTFSVKFKIPLRASWRQQKRDYVWFEVCFKDTFAYLSTSLAVLAQRLLPEQLVHTRELLEVYPQLQPATLQQKAVYPYQFLSDEELLDSFKQLPPKEAFYDSVTMQHCSDENYARAQRAWLEFSCKSLRDYTTAYLLLDVLLLCDVFETFRKTAMQEYGIDPANFLGSPMYSMAACLLRLESPIHLFTDSKMYSEVESSIRGGFSFGTLHITTANNKLVRKYRNQLNQEEPQYSTLRDNAPDETYLVYLDANSLYASCMIEPMPCSDFRWLTRQEIAQIPCDSDLLETLHVKSCMLDWLTSFCCNERGALFNVDLYYPRFLHDSTADLPLAVGHETLTGSQLTQQMKDDWVYLQRQLNPERYANATSYEDVKPFKSSTKKLVGSVDHKRNYVVHHRALRLYLELGLRVTRVHRVIAFDEKPILRQYINHNIARRVAAKTEFEKDFFKLLNNALFGKFL
;
A
#
# COMPACT_ATOMS: atom_id res chain seq x y z
N MET A 1 -29.93 -15.99 39.29
CA MET A 1 -29.58 -17.29 38.68
C MET A 1 -29.58 -17.07 37.16
N MET A 2 -28.41 -16.96 36.51
CA MET A 2 -28.34 -16.82 35.04
C MET A 2 -28.47 -18.22 34.42
N VAL A 3 -29.56 -18.47 33.70
CA VAL A 3 -29.68 -19.65 32.84
C VAL A 3 -29.00 -19.31 31.51
N LEU A 4 -27.85 -19.93 31.23
CA LEU A 4 -27.14 -19.80 29.95
C LEU A 4 -27.12 -21.17 29.26
N PHE A 5 -27.76 -21.24 28.09
CA PHE A 5 -27.85 -22.42 27.23
C PHE A 5 -26.48 -22.83 26.65
N GLY A 6 -26.30 -24.13 26.40
CA GLY A 6 -25.09 -24.69 25.78
C GLY A 6 -24.96 -24.32 24.29
N SER A 7 -23.73 -24.18 23.80
CA SER A 7 -23.41 -23.82 22.41
C SER A 7 -22.42 -24.80 21.77
N ARG A 8 -22.65 -25.19 20.51
CA ARG A 8 -21.74 -26.06 19.72
C ARG A 8 -20.50 -25.34 19.18
N VAL A 9 -20.48 -24.00 19.15
CA VAL A 9 -19.57 -23.22 18.26
C VAL A 9 -18.70 -22.20 19.03
N GLY A 10 -18.59 -22.34 20.35
CA GLY A 10 -17.64 -21.57 21.17
C GLY A 10 -17.96 -20.07 21.37
N PRO A 11 -17.08 -19.33 22.08
CA PRO A 11 -17.26 -17.91 22.40
C PRO A 11 -16.93 -17.00 21.21
N ALA A 12 -16.31 -17.53 20.14
CA ALA A 12 -15.97 -16.79 18.91
C ALA A 12 -17.20 -16.32 18.11
N ARG A 13 -18.34 -17.03 18.17
CA ARG A 13 -19.61 -16.57 17.57
C ARG A 13 -20.31 -15.48 18.40
N HIS A 14 -20.07 -15.44 19.71
CA HIS A 14 -20.41 -14.31 20.56
C HIS A 14 -19.27 -13.30 20.50
N THR A 15 -19.26 -12.47 19.46
CA THR A 15 -18.27 -11.39 19.36
C THR A 15 -18.29 -10.52 20.63
N ALA A 16 -17.21 -9.78 20.89
CA ALA A 16 -17.25 -8.71 21.90
C ALA A 16 -18.47 -7.78 21.72
N GLY A 17 -18.94 -7.61 20.47
CA GLY A 17 -20.18 -6.92 20.14
C GLY A 17 -21.45 -7.56 20.73
N SER A 18 -21.55 -8.89 20.73
CA SER A 18 -22.68 -9.63 21.31
C SER A 18 -22.77 -9.44 22.83
N TYR A 19 -21.64 -9.47 23.54
CA TYR A 19 -21.62 -9.19 24.97
C TYR A 19 -21.85 -7.71 25.29
N ARG A 20 -21.34 -6.79 24.47
CA ARG A 20 -21.70 -5.36 24.55
C ARG A 20 -23.21 -5.15 24.38
N LYS A 21 -23.84 -5.85 23.43
CA LYS A 21 -25.29 -5.81 23.22
C LYS A 21 -26.05 -6.36 24.44
N PHE A 22 -25.57 -7.44 25.06
CA PHE A 22 -26.12 -7.96 26.30
C PHE A 22 -26.05 -6.93 27.44
N CYS A 23 -24.89 -6.30 27.65
CA CYS A 23 -24.71 -5.29 28.69
C CYS A 23 -25.54 -4.02 28.42
N ARG A 24 -25.66 -3.59 27.15
CA ARG A 24 -26.56 -2.48 26.77
C ARG A 24 -28.03 -2.77 27.09
N ARG A 25 -28.46 -4.02 26.95
CA ARG A 25 -29.83 -4.45 27.30
C ARG A 25 -30.03 -4.67 28.80
N ASN A 26 -28.94 -4.77 29.57
CA ASN A 26 -28.95 -5.01 31.01
C ASN A 26 -28.02 -3.99 31.70
N PRO A 27 -28.41 -2.70 31.75
CA PRO A 27 -27.50 -1.60 32.10
C PRO A 27 -26.92 -1.68 33.53
N HIS A 28 -27.56 -2.46 34.41
CA HIS A 28 -27.14 -2.69 35.79
C HIS A 28 -26.14 -3.86 35.96
N ILE A 29 -25.87 -4.60 34.89
CA ILE A 29 -24.99 -5.79 34.89
C ILE A 29 -23.75 -5.50 34.05
N SER A 30 -22.60 -5.52 34.71
CA SER A 30 -21.30 -5.62 34.03
C SER A 30 -20.91 -7.09 33.90
N LEU A 31 -20.34 -7.45 32.74
CA LEU A 31 -20.07 -8.85 32.40
C LEU A 31 -18.57 -9.08 32.17
N ARG A 32 -18.07 -10.16 32.77
CA ARG A 32 -16.72 -10.69 32.53
C ARG A 32 -16.78 -12.16 32.13
N ILE A 33 -16.17 -12.48 30.99
CA ILE A 33 -16.14 -13.84 30.43
C ILE A 33 -14.69 -14.34 30.34
N PHE A 34 -14.42 -15.44 31.02
CA PHE A 34 -13.21 -16.25 30.89
C PHE A 34 -13.49 -17.45 29.97
N VAL A 35 -12.47 -17.96 29.28
CA VAL A 35 -12.57 -19.16 28.43
C VAL A 35 -11.55 -20.19 28.91
N TRP A 36 -12.02 -21.40 29.17
CA TRP A 36 -11.19 -22.54 29.57
C TRP A 36 -10.52 -23.17 28.36
N ASP A 37 -9.25 -23.51 28.51
CA ASP A 37 -8.47 -24.31 27.57
C ASP A 37 -8.21 -25.69 28.19
N HIS A 38 -8.66 -26.74 27.49
CA HIS A 38 -8.54 -28.13 27.94
C HIS A 38 -7.11 -28.64 27.89
N GLU A 39 -6.28 -28.16 26.95
CA GLU A 39 -4.90 -28.61 26.78
C GLU A 39 -4.01 -28.04 27.88
N SER A 40 -4.05 -26.72 28.05
CA SER A 40 -3.24 -26.04 29.07
C SER A 40 -3.85 -26.13 30.48
N LYS A 41 -5.13 -26.54 30.60
CA LYS A 41 -5.92 -26.50 31.85
C LYS A 41 -5.91 -25.11 32.50
N THR A 42 -6.01 -24.07 31.68
CA THR A 42 -6.02 -22.67 32.13
C THR A 42 -7.24 -21.90 31.61
N GLY A 43 -7.58 -20.80 32.29
CA GLY A 43 -8.65 -19.89 31.87
C GLY A 43 -8.09 -18.55 31.40
N VAL A 44 -8.49 -18.07 30.23
CA VAL A 44 -8.07 -16.79 29.65
C VAL A 44 -9.22 -15.79 29.66
N LEU A 45 -8.98 -14.53 30.05
CA LEU A 45 -9.98 -13.47 29.95
C LEU A 45 -10.28 -13.17 28.47
N TYR A 46 -11.52 -13.37 28.05
CA TYR A 46 -11.96 -13.14 26.68
C TYR A 46 -12.71 -11.82 26.50
N PHE A 47 -13.53 -11.43 27.49
CA PHE A 47 -14.31 -10.19 27.43
C PHE A 47 -14.52 -9.59 28.81
N SER A 48 -14.44 -8.26 28.89
CA SER A 48 -14.81 -7.48 30.06
C SER A 48 -15.43 -6.15 29.61
N LEU A 49 -16.61 -5.81 30.12
CA LEU A 49 -17.22 -4.49 29.92
C LEU A 49 -17.75 -3.96 31.24
N ARG A 50 -17.38 -2.71 31.53
CA ARG A 50 -17.78 -1.99 32.74
C ARG A 50 -18.65 -0.79 32.38
N ASN A 51 -19.75 -0.58 33.09
CA ASN A 51 -20.51 0.67 33.07
C ASN A 51 -20.16 1.50 34.32
N ARG A 52 -20.09 2.84 34.22
CA ARG A 52 -19.63 3.70 35.34
C ARG A 52 -20.67 3.86 36.47
N GLU A 53 -21.91 3.40 36.27
CA GLU A 53 -23.06 3.61 37.18
C GLU A 53 -23.44 2.34 37.99
N GLU A 54 -22.50 1.44 38.27
CA GLU A 54 -22.74 0.04 38.69
C GLU A 54 -23.54 -0.21 40.00
N LYS A 55 -24.31 -1.33 39.98
CA LYS A 55 -24.72 -2.08 41.18
C LYS A 55 -24.32 -3.58 41.18
N HIS A 56 -24.10 -4.28 40.05
CA HIS A 56 -23.71 -5.71 40.05
C HIS A 56 -22.73 -6.16 38.93
N LEU A 57 -21.63 -6.84 39.29
CA LEU A 57 -20.65 -7.46 38.37
C LEU A 57 -20.84 -8.99 38.31
N ALA A 58 -20.98 -9.55 37.10
CA ALA A 58 -21.09 -10.99 36.87
C ALA A 58 -19.83 -11.56 36.21
N ASN A 59 -19.19 -12.55 36.86
CA ASN A 59 -18.06 -13.30 36.31
C ASN A 59 -18.53 -14.67 35.82
N CYS A 60 -18.17 -15.05 34.61
CA CYS A 60 -18.49 -16.36 34.02
C CYS A 60 -17.26 -17.00 33.39
N LEU A 61 -17.14 -18.32 33.49
CA LEU A 61 -16.18 -19.16 32.78
C LEU A 61 -16.92 -19.96 31.72
N PHE A 62 -16.49 -19.83 30.46
CA PHE A 62 -16.94 -20.68 29.37
C PHE A 62 -16.01 -21.89 29.25
N ILE A 63 -16.57 -23.09 29.35
CA ILE A 63 -15.88 -24.35 29.12
C ILE A 63 -16.27 -24.86 27.73
N PRO A 64 -15.32 -24.97 26.78
CA PRO A 64 -15.59 -25.53 25.45
C PRO A 64 -16.03 -27.02 25.52
N PRO A 65 -16.66 -27.57 24.46
CA PRO A 65 -16.94 -29.00 24.36
C PRO A 65 -15.70 -29.86 24.65
N TYR A 66 -15.87 -31.00 25.32
CA TYR A 66 -14.79 -31.94 25.65
C TYR A 66 -15.36 -33.35 25.88
N GLY A 67 -14.64 -34.37 25.39
CA GLY A 67 -15.01 -35.78 25.57
C GLY A 67 -16.42 -36.05 25.02
N GLU A 68 -17.28 -36.63 25.87
CA GLU A 68 -18.68 -36.96 25.55
C GLU A 68 -19.62 -35.73 25.55
N HIS A 69 -19.15 -34.56 25.99
CA HIS A 69 -19.96 -33.34 26.06
C HIS A 69 -19.86 -32.52 24.76
N ASN A 70 -20.84 -32.72 23.88
CA ASN A 70 -20.94 -32.06 22.57
C ASN A 70 -21.30 -30.56 22.59
N LEU A 71 -21.46 -29.96 23.78
CA LEU A 71 -21.82 -28.54 23.97
C LEU A 71 -20.86 -27.89 24.96
N GLY A 72 -20.48 -26.63 24.69
CA GLY A 72 -19.77 -25.80 25.65
C GLY A 72 -20.73 -25.16 26.65
N HIS A 73 -20.28 -24.97 27.89
CA HIS A 73 -21.10 -24.52 29.02
C HIS A 73 -20.54 -23.24 29.66
N TYR A 74 -21.43 -22.37 30.13
CA TYR A 74 -21.05 -21.22 30.97
C TYR A 74 -21.27 -21.55 32.45
N ILE A 75 -20.27 -21.25 33.27
CA ILE A 75 -20.30 -21.47 34.72
C ILE A 75 -20.07 -20.14 35.44
N PRO A 76 -20.93 -19.75 36.40
CA PRO A 76 -20.70 -18.55 37.20
C PRO A 76 -19.49 -18.71 38.12
N VAL A 77 -18.61 -17.72 38.13
CA VAL A 77 -17.42 -17.70 38.98
C VAL A 77 -17.71 -16.87 40.23
N ARG A 78 -17.88 -17.54 41.37
CA ARG A 78 -18.13 -16.87 42.66
C ARG A 78 -16.88 -16.24 43.27
N ASN A 79 -15.71 -16.86 43.05
CA ASN A 79 -14.44 -16.39 43.59
C ASN A 79 -13.34 -16.49 42.53
N VAL A 80 -12.99 -15.34 41.94
CA VAL A 80 -11.96 -15.23 40.90
C VAL A 80 -10.57 -15.60 41.44
N ASN A 81 -10.28 -15.33 42.72
CA ASN A 81 -8.99 -15.70 43.31
C ASN A 81 -8.82 -17.22 43.35
N SER A 82 -9.87 -17.97 43.67
CA SER A 82 -9.83 -19.44 43.66
C SER A 82 -9.64 -20.00 42.25
N LEU A 83 -10.21 -19.34 41.23
CA LEU A 83 -10.04 -19.75 39.84
C LEU A 83 -8.61 -19.51 39.34
N LEU A 84 -7.98 -18.40 39.76
CA LEU A 84 -6.67 -17.97 39.27
C LEU A 84 -5.48 -18.40 40.15
N SER A 85 -5.72 -19.07 41.29
CA SER A 85 -4.66 -19.51 42.20
C SER A 85 -4.26 -20.98 41.93
N THR A 86 -2.96 -21.25 41.86
CA THR A 86 -2.43 -22.63 41.81
C THR A 86 -2.43 -23.28 43.20
N ARG A 87 -2.51 -24.62 43.28
CA ARG A 87 -2.57 -25.40 44.54
C ARG A 87 -1.49 -25.03 45.59
N ASN A 88 -0.34 -24.49 45.17
CA ASN A 88 0.80 -24.19 46.05
C ASN A 88 1.18 -22.70 46.19
N LYS A 89 0.43 -21.76 45.57
CA LYS A 89 0.69 -20.31 45.72
C LYS A 89 -0.63 -19.54 45.84
N ARG A 90 -1.04 -19.24 47.09
CA ARG A 90 -2.20 -18.39 47.35
C ARG A 90 -1.86 -16.95 46.92
N ARG A 91 -2.59 -16.43 45.94
CA ARG A 91 -2.50 -15.06 45.45
C ARG A 91 -3.85 -14.36 45.49
N ARG A 92 -3.81 -13.04 45.52
CA ARG A 92 -4.95 -12.13 45.61
C ARG A 92 -4.94 -11.30 44.33
N TYR A 93 -5.96 -11.39 43.48
CA TYR A 93 -5.98 -10.70 42.19
C TYR A 93 -6.87 -9.47 42.25
N CYS A 94 -6.39 -8.34 41.74
CA CYS A 94 -7.25 -7.16 41.61
C CYS A 94 -8.48 -7.53 40.77
N PRO A 95 -9.70 -7.27 41.27
CA PRO A 95 -10.89 -7.59 40.53
C PRO A 95 -11.05 -6.75 39.27
N ASP A 96 -10.27 -5.68 39.04
CA ASP A 96 -10.43 -4.79 37.88
C ASP A 96 -9.37 -4.99 36.79
N CYS A 97 -8.09 -5.15 37.15
CA CYS A 97 -6.98 -5.30 36.18
C CYS A 97 -6.35 -6.71 36.17
N LEU A 98 -6.81 -7.63 37.03
CA LEU A 98 -6.26 -8.99 37.20
C LEU A 98 -4.78 -9.06 37.59
N VAL A 99 -4.16 -7.94 38.03
CA VAL A 99 -2.81 -7.96 38.59
C VAL A 99 -2.81 -8.80 39.87
N GLY A 100 -1.87 -9.74 39.96
CA GLY A 100 -1.72 -10.66 41.09
C GLY A 100 -0.84 -10.07 42.20
N PHE A 101 -1.37 -10.07 43.42
CA PHE A 101 -0.70 -9.65 44.65
C PHE A 101 -0.42 -10.87 45.54
N SER A 102 0.54 -10.73 46.45
CA SER A 102 0.74 -11.69 47.53
C SER A 102 -0.54 -11.82 48.37
N HIS A 103 -0.84 -13.01 48.89
CA HIS A 103 -1.99 -13.22 49.79
C HIS A 103 -1.93 -12.37 51.08
N THR A 104 -0.73 -11.89 51.45
CA THR A 104 -0.46 -11.02 52.58
C THR A 104 -0.88 -9.56 52.35
N VAL A 105 -1.16 -9.15 51.11
CA VAL A 105 -1.65 -7.80 50.81
C VAL A 105 -3.11 -7.67 51.24
N PRO A 106 -3.47 -6.68 52.08
CA PRO A 106 -4.85 -6.46 52.52
C PRO A 106 -5.79 -6.20 51.33
N TRP A 107 -7.00 -6.74 51.41
CA TRP A 107 -7.99 -6.56 50.34
C TRP A 107 -8.39 -5.10 50.15
N ASP A 108 -8.49 -4.35 51.24
CA ASP A 108 -8.79 -2.92 51.21
C ASP A 108 -7.73 -2.10 50.44
N TYR A 109 -6.45 -2.47 50.53
CA TYR A 109 -5.41 -1.82 49.74
C TYR A 109 -5.63 -2.03 48.24
N ILE A 110 -5.93 -3.28 47.84
CA ILE A 110 -6.16 -3.63 46.43
C ILE A 110 -7.44 -2.98 45.89
N LEU A 111 -8.46 -2.76 46.74
CA LEU A 111 -9.72 -2.13 46.34
C LEU A 111 -9.69 -0.60 46.38
N LYS A 112 -8.89 0.02 47.25
CA LYS A 112 -8.93 1.48 47.52
C LYS A 112 -7.68 2.25 47.12
N GLN A 113 -6.50 1.63 47.21
CA GLN A 113 -5.21 2.29 47.04
C GLN A 113 -4.49 1.86 45.75
N HIS A 114 -4.79 0.67 45.23
CA HIS A 114 -4.28 0.25 43.93
C HIS A 114 -4.91 1.10 42.82
N ASN A 115 -4.10 1.96 42.20
CA ASN A 115 -4.54 2.83 41.10
C ASN A 115 -4.70 2.02 39.80
N CYS A 116 -5.86 1.37 39.67
CA CYS A 116 -6.22 0.57 38.52
C CYS A 116 -6.68 1.47 37.36
N GLN A 117 -5.96 1.48 36.23
CA GLN A 117 -6.36 2.24 35.04
C GLN A 117 -7.60 1.67 34.32
N GLY A 118 -8.17 0.56 34.82
CA GLY A 118 -9.28 -0.16 34.20
C GLY A 118 -8.80 -0.81 32.91
N GLY A 119 -8.89 -2.15 32.82
CA GLY A 119 -8.55 -2.86 31.59
C GLY A 119 -9.47 -2.45 30.44
N THR A 120 -9.12 -1.36 29.76
CA THR A 120 -9.46 -1.18 28.35
C THR A 120 -8.52 -2.08 27.56
N MET A 121 -9.03 -2.70 26.51
CA MET A 121 -8.29 -3.63 25.65
C MET A 121 -6.98 -2.98 25.19
N ASP A 122 -5.88 -3.26 25.88
CA ASP A 122 -4.49 -3.24 25.41
C ASP A 122 -3.53 -3.63 26.56
N GLN A 123 -3.68 -4.87 27.07
CA GLN A 123 -2.69 -5.71 27.79
C GLN A 123 -2.19 -5.27 29.20
N PRO A 124 -1.86 -6.22 30.14
CA PRO A 124 -1.01 -7.39 29.92
C PRO A 124 -1.58 -8.77 30.30
N THR A 125 -1.08 -9.74 29.53
CA THR A 125 -1.01 -11.18 29.77
C THR A 125 -0.53 -11.50 31.18
N VAL A 126 -1.34 -12.25 31.95
CA VAL A 126 -0.84 -12.95 33.14
C VAL A 126 -0.07 -14.17 32.63
N GLN A 127 1.27 -14.14 32.76
CA GLN A 127 2.13 -15.29 32.45
C GLN A 127 1.93 -16.39 33.51
N TRP A 128 1.62 -17.59 33.05
CA TRP A 128 1.71 -18.83 33.81
C TRP A 128 3.11 -19.41 33.57
N ALA A 129 3.90 -19.60 34.63
CA ALA A 129 5.16 -20.33 34.52
C ALA A 129 4.90 -21.82 34.71
N SER A 130 4.82 -22.57 33.61
CA SER A 130 5.33 -23.94 33.56
C SER A 130 6.60 -23.91 32.72
N SER A 131 7.68 -24.43 33.28
CA SER A 131 8.91 -24.73 32.56
C SER A 131 8.59 -25.50 31.27
N ASP A 132 9.27 -25.14 30.20
CA ASP A 132 9.13 -25.64 28.82
C ASP A 132 7.86 -25.20 28.08
N GLN A 133 7.86 -23.97 27.51
CA GLN A 133 7.43 -23.73 26.12
C GLN A 133 7.57 -22.28 25.61
N LYS A 134 7.56 -22.21 24.27
CA LYS A 134 7.77 -21.11 23.33
C LYS A 134 7.29 -19.72 23.80
N GLN A 135 8.21 -18.75 23.80
CA GLN A 135 7.91 -17.33 24.01
C GLN A 135 7.05 -16.79 22.84
N PHE A 136 5.75 -16.63 23.07
CA PHE A 136 4.97 -15.72 22.22
C PHE A 136 5.44 -14.30 22.49
N ARG A 137 6.05 -13.67 21.48
CA ARG A 137 6.41 -12.25 21.51
C ARG A 137 5.16 -11.46 21.85
N VAL A 138 5.21 -10.69 22.94
CA VAL A 138 4.28 -9.61 23.23
C VAL A 138 4.19 -8.78 21.95
N SER A 139 2.99 -8.67 21.36
CA SER A 139 2.76 -7.70 20.29
C SER A 139 3.24 -6.36 20.83
N ARG A 140 4.28 -5.79 20.21
CA ARG A 140 4.63 -4.40 20.46
C ARG A 140 3.33 -3.62 20.36
N CYS A 141 2.96 -2.89 21.42
CA CYS A 141 1.84 -1.96 21.37
C CYS A 141 1.96 -1.20 20.04
N ALA A 142 0.85 -1.13 19.29
CA ALA A 142 0.83 -0.33 18.08
C ALA A 142 1.44 1.04 18.44
N PRO A 143 2.42 1.54 17.68
CA PRO A 143 2.96 2.86 17.93
C PRO A 143 1.78 3.82 18.00
N VAL A 144 1.63 4.51 19.14
CA VAL A 144 0.63 5.56 19.26
C VAL A 144 1.03 6.64 18.29
N GLU A 145 0.23 6.85 17.25
CA GLU A 145 0.41 7.95 16.31
C GLU A 145 0.44 9.24 17.13
N SER A 146 1.61 9.86 17.16
CA SER A 146 1.85 11.11 17.87
C SER A 146 2.40 12.11 16.87
N LEU A 147 1.88 13.32 16.93
CA LEU A 147 2.37 14.41 16.10
C LEU A 147 3.81 14.76 16.48
N PRO A 148 4.61 15.27 15.52
CA PRO A 148 5.96 15.69 15.81
C PRO A 148 5.97 16.80 16.87
N LYS A 149 7.03 16.80 17.69
CA LYS A 149 7.31 17.92 18.59
C LYS A 149 7.63 19.16 17.75
N PRO A 150 7.39 20.38 18.23
CA PRO A 150 7.72 21.61 17.49
C PRO A 150 9.17 21.67 16.99
N SER A 151 10.13 21.14 17.75
CA SER A 151 11.56 21.09 17.35
C SER A 151 11.83 20.16 16.16
N ASP A 152 10.97 19.18 15.93
CA ASP A 152 11.15 18.09 14.98
C ASP A 152 10.09 18.15 13.85
N ALA A 153 9.23 19.17 13.86
CA ALA A 153 8.11 19.35 12.94
C ALA A 153 8.57 19.92 11.59
N ILE A 154 9.62 19.33 11.03
CA ILE A 154 10.22 19.72 9.76
C ILE A 154 10.38 18.46 8.89
N LEU A 155 9.83 18.52 7.69
CA LEU A 155 10.01 17.52 6.66
C LEU A 155 11.20 17.89 5.78
N GLU A 156 12.27 17.09 5.88
CA GLU A 156 13.50 17.23 5.10
C GLU A 156 13.99 15.88 4.58
N PHE A 157 14.94 15.89 3.64
CA PHE A 157 15.54 14.67 3.12
C PHE A 157 16.39 13.98 4.19
N THR A 158 16.06 12.73 4.52
CA THR A 158 16.77 11.95 5.56
C THR A 158 17.34 10.62 5.08
N ALA A 159 16.90 10.11 3.92
CA ALA A 159 17.21 8.79 3.39
C ALA A 159 18.58 8.71 2.69
N HIS A 160 19.64 9.18 3.35
CA HIS A 160 20.98 9.23 2.75
C HIS A 160 21.53 7.86 2.39
N GLU A 161 21.15 6.79 3.10
CA GLU A 161 21.52 5.41 2.77
C GLU A 161 21.04 4.98 1.39
N ALA A 162 19.98 5.62 0.85
CA ALA A 162 19.45 5.32 -0.47
C ALA A 162 20.41 5.69 -1.61
N ARG A 163 21.46 6.48 -1.33
CA ARG A 163 22.56 6.72 -2.28
C ARG A 163 23.43 5.49 -2.52
N LEU A 164 23.30 4.45 -1.68
CA LEU A 164 24.00 3.19 -1.84
C LEU A 164 23.07 2.17 -2.51
N PRO A 165 23.45 1.61 -3.67
CA PRO A 165 22.65 0.57 -4.31
C PRO A 165 22.64 -0.69 -3.43
N PRO A 166 21.53 -1.44 -3.39
CA PRO A 166 21.50 -2.76 -2.78
C PRO A 166 22.54 -3.69 -3.41
N LEU A 167 23.15 -4.55 -2.60
CA LEU A 167 24.18 -5.49 -3.06
C LEU A 167 23.62 -6.65 -3.88
N TYR A 168 22.43 -7.13 -3.50
CA TYR A 168 21.84 -8.36 -4.02
C TYR A 168 20.35 -8.13 -4.29
N ILE A 169 19.95 -8.34 -5.54
CA ILE A 169 18.56 -8.24 -5.97
C ILE A 169 18.20 -9.48 -6.77
N ILE A 170 17.03 -10.03 -6.49
CA ILE A 170 16.41 -11.09 -7.26
C ILE A 170 15.19 -10.53 -7.99
N TYR A 171 15.06 -10.87 -9.26
CA TYR A 171 13.82 -10.76 -10.02
C TYR A 171 13.23 -12.15 -10.15
N ALA A 172 11.95 -12.32 -9.84
CA ALA A 172 11.29 -13.61 -9.89
C ALA A 172 9.86 -13.46 -10.45
N ASP A 173 9.37 -14.54 -11.02
CA ASP A 173 8.00 -14.65 -11.51
C ASP A 173 7.47 -16.09 -11.30
N ILE A 174 6.15 -16.23 -11.28
CA ILE A 174 5.45 -17.48 -10.99
C ILE A 174 4.46 -17.79 -12.11
N GLU A 175 4.55 -18.99 -12.68
CA GLU A 175 3.47 -19.52 -13.50
C GLU A 175 2.57 -20.44 -12.68
N SER A 176 1.28 -20.40 -12.96
CA SER A 176 0.26 -21.15 -12.24
C SER A 176 -0.72 -21.82 -13.19
N VAL A 177 -1.22 -22.98 -12.78
CA VAL A 177 -2.34 -23.67 -13.40
C VAL A 177 -3.64 -23.00 -12.93
N LEU A 178 -4.62 -22.90 -13.84
CA LEU A 178 -5.99 -22.47 -13.52
C LEU A 178 -6.86 -23.69 -13.21
N ALA A 179 -6.93 -24.08 -11.94
CA ALA A 179 -7.69 -25.25 -11.51
C ALA A 179 -9.15 -24.88 -11.20
N PRO A 180 -10.16 -25.65 -11.67
CA PRO A 180 -11.55 -25.47 -11.26
C PRO A 180 -11.73 -25.60 -9.73
N PRO A 181 -12.62 -24.81 -9.09
CA PRO A 181 -12.84 -24.89 -7.65
C PRO A 181 -13.29 -26.27 -7.17
N GLU A 182 -13.90 -27.08 -8.03
CA GLU A 182 -14.36 -28.42 -7.72
C GLU A 182 -13.21 -29.44 -7.59
N THR A 183 -12.09 -29.23 -8.31
CA THR A 183 -10.97 -30.19 -8.37
C THR A 183 -9.93 -29.96 -7.27
N VAL A 184 -9.99 -28.82 -6.59
CA VAL A 184 -9.05 -28.46 -5.51
C VAL A 184 -9.56 -28.97 -4.16
N ALA A 185 -8.66 -29.54 -3.33
CA ALA A 185 -9.00 -30.00 -1.98
C ALA A 185 -9.66 -28.90 -1.13
N GLU A 186 -10.67 -29.25 -0.33
CA GLU A 186 -11.46 -28.30 0.50
C GLU A 186 -10.61 -27.41 1.43
N VAL A 187 -9.46 -27.92 1.92
CA VAL A 187 -8.53 -27.16 2.76
C VAL A 187 -7.90 -25.97 2.02
N ASN A 188 -7.78 -26.08 0.69
CA ASN A 188 -7.18 -25.08 -0.19
C ASN A 188 -8.22 -24.15 -0.85
N LYS A 189 -9.53 -24.36 -0.61
CA LYS A 189 -10.58 -23.49 -1.15
C LYS A 189 -10.68 -22.20 -0.33
N PRO A 190 -10.77 -21.01 -0.97
CA PRO A 190 -10.98 -19.76 -0.26
C PRO A 190 -12.31 -19.80 0.50
N ARG A 191 -12.29 -19.56 1.82
CA ARG A 191 -13.48 -19.57 2.69
C ARG A 191 -14.44 -18.38 2.46
N VAL A 192 -14.19 -17.55 1.45
CA VAL A 192 -14.83 -16.24 1.26
C VAL A 192 -15.60 -16.21 -0.06
N ALA A 193 -16.59 -17.09 -0.21
CA ALA A 193 -17.71 -16.77 -1.06
C ALA A 193 -18.64 -15.84 -0.27
N SER A 194 -18.57 -14.53 -0.51
CA SER A 194 -19.65 -13.65 -0.09
C SER A 194 -20.87 -13.92 -0.98
N SER A 195 -22.07 -13.51 -0.56
CA SER A 195 -23.30 -13.69 -1.35
C SER A 195 -23.24 -13.13 -2.78
N ASN A 196 -22.23 -12.30 -3.09
CA ASN A 196 -22.10 -11.57 -4.36
C ASN A 196 -20.82 -11.94 -5.15
N MET A 197 -20.03 -12.94 -4.73
CA MET A 197 -18.82 -13.37 -5.46
C MET A 197 -18.81 -14.87 -5.64
N ARG A 198 -18.63 -15.32 -6.90
CA ARG A 198 -18.40 -16.72 -7.26
C ARG A 198 -16.94 -16.89 -7.65
N ILE A 199 -16.23 -17.79 -6.99
CA ILE A 199 -14.87 -18.17 -7.38
C ILE A 199 -14.99 -18.93 -8.69
N ARG A 200 -14.27 -18.47 -9.71
CA ARG A 200 -14.26 -19.08 -11.04
C ARG A 200 -13.18 -20.15 -11.16
N ASP A 201 -11.95 -19.77 -10.86
CA ASP A 201 -10.76 -20.61 -10.96
C ASP A 201 -9.86 -20.36 -9.73
N ILE A 202 -9.09 -21.38 -9.34
CA ILE A 202 -8.09 -21.33 -8.29
C ILE A 202 -6.71 -21.45 -8.93
N HIS A 203 -5.85 -20.46 -8.69
CA HIS A 203 -4.48 -20.48 -9.15
C HIS A 203 -3.64 -21.43 -8.28
N VAL A 204 -3.01 -22.41 -8.92
CA VAL A 204 -2.10 -23.37 -8.27
C VAL A 204 -0.69 -23.15 -8.83
N PRO A 205 0.32 -22.79 -8.00
CA PRO A 205 1.68 -22.58 -8.47
C PRO A 205 2.24 -23.81 -9.17
N LEU A 206 2.75 -23.61 -10.37
CA LEU A 206 3.29 -24.65 -11.23
C LEU A 206 4.82 -24.59 -11.22
N CYS A 207 5.36 -23.40 -11.47
CA CYS A 207 6.79 -23.17 -11.44
C CYS A 207 7.15 -21.73 -11.06
N VAL A 208 8.36 -21.58 -10.55
CA VAL A 208 8.99 -20.29 -10.25
C VAL A 208 10.30 -20.21 -11.00
N ALA A 209 10.59 -19.05 -11.57
CA ALA A 209 11.93 -18.73 -12.03
C ALA A 209 12.47 -17.49 -11.35
N TYR A 210 13.80 -17.39 -11.24
CA TYR A 210 14.42 -16.19 -10.72
C TYR A 210 15.83 -15.92 -11.27
N ARG A 211 16.16 -14.64 -11.36
CA ARG A 211 17.46 -14.08 -11.74
C ARG A 211 18.08 -13.35 -10.55
N LEU A 212 19.34 -13.63 -10.24
CA LEU A 212 20.14 -12.86 -9.28
C LEU A 212 20.95 -11.78 -10.00
N VAL A 213 20.77 -10.53 -9.59
CA VAL A 213 21.60 -9.37 -9.97
C VAL A 213 22.40 -8.92 -8.76
N VAL A 214 23.71 -8.80 -8.96
CA VAL A 214 24.66 -8.33 -7.94
C VAL A 214 25.17 -6.94 -8.28
N CYS A 215 25.45 -6.14 -7.25
CA CYS A 215 25.99 -4.79 -7.44
C CYS A 215 27.31 -4.85 -8.25
N PRO A 216 27.45 -4.05 -9.33
CA PRO A 216 28.66 -4.05 -10.16
C PRO A 216 29.94 -3.64 -9.43
N GLU A 217 29.82 -2.91 -8.31
CA GLU A 217 30.96 -2.52 -7.47
C GLU A 217 31.42 -3.64 -6.52
N LEU A 218 30.66 -4.73 -6.38
CA LEU A 218 31.11 -5.92 -5.67
C LEU A 218 32.30 -6.54 -6.42
N ASP A 219 33.25 -7.12 -5.71
CA ASP A 219 34.42 -7.71 -6.35
C ASP A 219 34.01 -8.81 -7.34
N LYS A 220 34.69 -8.84 -8.48
CA LYS A 220 34.33 -9.72 -9.61
C LYS A 220 34.36 -11.19 -9.25
N ILE A 221 35.20 -11.60 -8.29
CA ILE A 221 35.36 -13.00 -7.90
C ILE A 221 34.14 -13.47 -7.10
N SER A 222 33.75 -12.73 -6.05
CA SER A 222 32.55 -13.06 -5.28
C SER A 222 31.28 -12.91 -6.13
N ALA A 223 31.20 -11.90 -7.00
CA ALA A 223 30.11 -11.78 -7.96
C ALA A 223 29.99 -13.03 -8.86
N ALA A 224 31.10 -13.45 -9.48
CA ALA A 224 31.12 -14.62 -10.35
C ALA A 224 30.81 -15.93 -9.60
N ARG A 225 31.26 -16.09 -8.35
CA ARG A 225 30.95 -17.28 -7.53
C ARG A 225 29.48 -17.35 -7.14
N LEU A 226 28.88 -16.23 -6.76
CA LEU A 226 27.45 -16.18 -6.45
C LEU A 226 26.61 -16.43 -7.71
N GLN A 227 27.02 -15.87 -8.85
CA GLN A 227 26.39 -16.12 -10.14
C GLN A 227 26.54 -17.57 -10.58
N ALA A 228 27.70 -18.22 -10.40
CA ALA A 228 27.88 -19.64 -10.72
C ALA A 228 26.99 -20.57 -9.87
N LYS A 229 26.54 -20.13 -8.70
CA LYS A 229 25.57 -20.85 -7.86
C LYS A 229 24.12 -20.66 -8.33
N VAL A 230 23.87 -19.78 -9.30
CA VAL A 230 22.55 -19.47 -9.85
C VAL A 230 22.54 -19.75 -11.36
N GLY A 231 21.74 -20.72 -11.80
CA GLY A 231 21.51 -20.97 -13.24
C GLY A 231 22.61 -21.77 -13.92
N GLN A 232 22.97 -22.95 -13.40
CA GLN A 232 24.10 -23.79 -13.86
C GLN A 232 24.11 -24.12 -15.38
N GLN A 233 23.03 -23.83 -16.13
CA GLN A 233 22.94 -23.96 -17.60
C GLN A 233 22.07 -22.90 -18.31
N ARG A 234 21.51 -21.93 -17.57
CA ARG A 234 20.51 -20.96 -18.07
C ARG A 234 20.63 -19.65 -17.30
N PRO A 235 20.25 -18.49 -17.87
CA PRO A 235 20.35 -17.21 -17.18
C PRO A 235 19.49 -17.09 -15.91
N CYS A 236 18.48 -17.96 -15.72
CA CYS A 236 17.68 -18.02 -14.50
C CYS A 236 17.67 -19.44 -13.91
N ASN A 237 17.46 -19.53 -12.60
CA ASN A 237 17.06 -20.78 -11.96
C ASN A 237 15.55 -20.98 -12.12
N VAL A 238 15.11 -22.22 -12.30
CA VAL A 238 13.69 -22.59 -12.45
C VAL A 238 13.39 -23.78 -11.54
N PHE A 239 12.30 -23.70 -10.79
CA PHE A 239 11.77 -24.79 -9.97
C PHE A 239 10.37 -25.15 -10.43
N TYR A 240 10.16 -26.42 -10.79
CA TYR A 240 8.84 -27.03 -10.96
C TYR A 240 8.41 -27.75 -9.68
N ASN A 241 7.14 -28.13 -9.58
CA ASN A 241 6.69 -29.00 -8.50
C ASN A 241 7.41 -30.35 -8.56
N ASN A 242 7.63 -30.96 -7.40
CA ASN A 242 8.30 -32.24 -7.32
C ASN A 242 7.27 -33.37 -7.58
N PRO A 243 7.44 -34.20 -8.63
CA PRO A 243 6.47 -35.24 -8.99
C PRO A 243 6.30 -36.32 -7.91
N ASP A 244 7.29 -36.52 -7.04
CA ASP A 244 7.28 -37.58 -6.01
C ASP A 244 6.63 -37.13 -4.68
N GLY A 245 5.83 -36.06 -4.68
CA GLY A 245 5.22 -35.51 -3.46
C GLY A 245 6.21 -34.74 -2.55
N GLY A 246 7.37 -34.37 -3.09
CA GLY A 246 8.35 -33.50 -2.43
C GLY A 246 7.90 -32.04 -2.31
N PRO A 247 8.81 -31.11 -1.95
CA PRO A 247 8.47 -29.69 -1.83
C PRO A 247 7.96 -29.12 -3.16
N ASN A 248 6.87 -28.34 -3.12
CA ASN A 248 6.38 -27.61 -4.31
C ASN A 248 7.37 -26.54 -4.77
N CYS A 249 7.14 -25.96 -5.95
CA CYS A 249 8.03 -24.98 -6.57
C CYS A 249 8.30 -23.76 -5.67
N ILE A 250 7.29 -23.27 -4.95
CA ILE A 250 7.40 -22.12 -4.05
C ILE A 250 8.29 -22.44 -2.84
N ARG A 251 8.10 -23.62 -2.23
CA ARG A 251 8.94 -24.07 -1.11
C ARG A 251 10.39 -24.26 -1.54
N GLN A 252 10.62 -24.87 -2.71
CA GLN A 252 11.96 -25.02 -3.26
C GLN A 252 12.63 -23.66 -3.47
N PHE A 253 11.90 -22.68 -4.01
CA PHE A 253 12.39 -21.32 -4.15
C PHE A 253 12.77 -20.68 -2.81
N LEU A 254 11.89 -20.74 -1.80
CA LEU A 254 12.18 -20.18 -0.47
C LEU A 254 13.39 -20.84 0.22
N LEU A 255 13.56 -22.15 0.04
CA LEU A 255 14.75 -22.89 0.49
C LEU A 255 16.02 -22.42 -0.23
N ALA A 256 15.94 -22.21 -1.55
CA ALA A 256 17.03 -21.66 -2.33
C ALA A 256 17.42 -20.24 -1.87
N LEU A 257 16.45 -19.39 -1.48
CA LEU A 257 16.72 -18.08 -0.90
C LEU A 257 17.46 -18.17 0.45
N ARG A 258 17.08 -19.13 1.32
CA ARG A 258 17.78 -19.38 2.60
C ARG A 258 19.21 -19.88 2.35
N GLN A 259 19.39 -20.76 1.37
CA GLN A 259 20.70 -21.27 0.99
C GLN A 259 21.58 -20.14 0.44
N LEU A 260 21.05 -19.32 -0.48
CA LEU A 260 21.76 -18.16 -1.02
C LEU A 260 22.14 -17.15 0.06
N ALA A 261 21.27 -16.90 1.04
CA ALA A 261 21.60 -16.07 2.19
C ALA A 261 22.78 -16.62 3.00
N THR A 262 22.86 -17.96 3.14
CA THR A 262 23.98 -18.64 3.81
C THR A 262 25.25 -18.53 2.99
N ASP A 263 25.16 -18.72 1.66
CA ASP A 263 26.27 -18.56 0.74
C ASP A 263 26.85 -17.14 0.74
N ILE A 264 25.99 -16.13 0.75
CA ILE A 264 26.41 -14.72 0.85
C ILE A 264 27.18 -14.50 2.16
N CYS A 265 26.67 -14.99 3.30
CA CYS A 265 27.38 -14.89 4.58
C CYS A 265 28.75 -15.57 4.52
N CYS A 266 28.83 -16.80 3.99
CA CYS A 266 30.08 -17.54 3.86
C CYS A 266 31.11 -16.82 2.95
N GLU A 267 30.69 -16.26 1.82
CA GLU A 267 31.56 -15.49 0.93
C GLU A 267 32.05 -14.20 1.61
N THR A 268 31.17 -13.50 2.35
CA THR A 268 31.59 -12.30 3.10
C THR A 268 32.63 -12.60 4.18
N GLU A 269 32.58 -13.80 4.79
CA GLU A 269 33.56 -14.23 5.80
C GLU A 269 34.91 -14.63 5.19
N THR A 270 34.90 -15.36 4.08
CA THR A 270 36.12 -15.95 3.49
C THR A 270 36.96 -14.95 2.71
N SER A 271 36.33 -13.97 2.09
CA SER A 271 37.00 -13.02 1.19
C SER A 271 37.32 -11.67 1.84
N GLY A 272 36.67 -11.32 2.96
CA GLY A 272 36.67 -9.95 3.49
C GLY A 272 36.08 -8.90 2.52
N ALA A 273 35.51 -9.34 1.39
CA ALA A 273 35.35 -8.52 0.18
C ALA A 273 34.17 -7.54 0.19
N THR A 274 33.36 -7.51 1.25
CA THR A 274 32.34 -6.46 1.45
C THR A 274 32.85 -5.23 2.20
N PHE A 275 34.14 -5.22 2.60
CA PHE A 275 34.76 -4.07 3.22
C PHE A 275 36.18 -3.85 2.70
N THR A 276 36.30 -3.02 1.67
CA THR A 276 37.57 -2.45 1.24
C THR A 276 37.84 -1.18 2.06
N PRO A 277 38.88 -1.18 2.92
CA PRO A 277 39.28 0.03 3.63
C PRO A 277 39.62 1.15 2.65
N LEU A 278 39.54 2.41 3.11
CA LEU A 278 40.05 3.55 2.35
C LEU A 278 41.45 3.24 1.80
N LEU A 279 41.62 3.38 0.48
CA LEU A 279 42.89 3.04 -0.17
C LEU A 279 44.03 3.84 0.44
N ARG A 280 45.16 3.17 0.72
CA ARG A 280 46.30 3.72 1.47
C ARG A 280 46.81 5.05 0.91
N LYS A 281 46.74 5.26 -0.41
CA LYS A 281 47.11 6.52 -1.08
C LYS A 281 46.27 7.74 -0.67
N TYR A 282 45.06 7.52 -0.13
CA TYR A 282 44.18 8.56 0.39
C TYR A 282 44.16 8.63 1.93
N SER A 283 44.73 7.63 2.60
CA SER A 283 44.84 7.58 4.06
C SER A 283 45.69 8.70 4.69
N PRO A 284 46.79 9.21 4.08
CA PRO A 284 47.60 10.29 4.66
C PRO A 284 47.02 11.69 4.45
N LEU A 285 45.82 11.85 3.87
CA LEU A 285 45.17 13.17 3.73
C LEU A 285 44.66 13.63 5.11
N PRO A 286 45.32 14.58 5.79
CA PRO A 286 44.88 15.03 7.11
C PRO A 286 43.62 15.89 6.94
N PRO A 287 42.66 15.88 7.89
CA PRO A 287 41.51 16.79 7.87
C PRO A 287 41.89 18.28 7.81
N ASN A 288 43.12 18.62 8.23
CA ASN A 288 43.57 19.99 8.42
C ASN A 288 44.36 20.58 7.23
N ASN A 289 44.71 19.80 6.20
CA ASN A 289 45.56 20.29 5.10
C ASN A 289 44.82 20.38 3.75
N ARG A 290 43.50 20.46 3.78
CA ARG A 290 42.67 20.85 2.63
C ARG A 290 42.03 22.18 2.96
N THR A 291 41.91 23.05 1.98
CA THR A 291 40.87 24.09 1.94
C THR A 291 39.61 23.49 2.57
N ARG A 292 39.25 23.93 3.79
CA ARG A 292 38.04 23.45 4.47
C ARG A 292 36.92 23.68 3.46
N LEU A 293 36.33 22.60 2.95
CA LEU A 293 35.14 22.75 2.14
C LEU A 293 34.12 23.43 3.03
N GLU A 294 33.48 24.47 2.50
CA GLU A 294 32.46 25.20 3.25
C GLU A 294 31.22 24.33 3.47
N TYR A 295 30.99 23.29 2.65
CA TYR A 295 29.76 22.49 2.62
C TYR A 295 30.01 20.98 2.60
N CYS A 296 29.17 20.23 3.32
CA CYS A 296 29.14 18.77 3.32
C CYS A 296 28.71 18.24 1.95
N GLN A 297 29.49 17.34 1.35
CA GLN A 297 29.19 16.83 0.01
C GLN A 297 28.01 15.84 -0.04
N LEU A 298 27.45 15.44 1.11
CA LEU A 298 26.29 14.55 1.21
C LEU A 298 24.95 15.27 1.39
N CYS A 299 24.91 16.24 2.32
CA CYS A 299 23.70 16.98 2.67
C CYS A 299 23.73 18.44 2.24
N HIS A 300 24.83 18.91 1.65
CA HIS A 300 25.03 20.26 1.12
C HIS A 300 24.90 21.40 2.15
N ARG A 301 24.79 21.09 3.44
CA ARG A 301 24.80 22.08 4.52
C ARG A 301 26.22 22.56 4.82
N ALA A 302 26.34 23.83 5.20
CA ALA A 302 27.61 24.43 5.58
C ALA A 302 28.17 23.78 6.85
N PHE A 303 29.49 23.58 6.92
CA PHE A 303 30.13 23.03 8.12
C PHE A 303 30.17 24.07 9.25
N ALA A 304 29.63 23.74 10.42
CA ALA A 304 29.85 24.53 11.62
C ALA A 304 31.30 24.39 12.14
N PRO A 305 31.87 25.39 12.86
CA PRO A 305 33.27 25.36 13.30
C PRO A 305 33.64 24.18 14.20
N ASP A 306 32.66 23.63 14.92
CA ASP A 306 32.75 22.57 15.91
C ASP A 306 32.36 21.17 15.37
N GLU A 307 31.80 21.09 14.16
CA GLU A 307 31.37 19.83 13.58
C GLU A 307 32.53 19.05 12.93
N ARG A 308 32.66 17.78 13.31
CA ARG A 308 33.72 16.90 12.82
C ARG A 308 33.51 16.52 11.35
N GLN A 309 34.47 16.89 10.51
CA GLN A 309 34.56 16.48 9.11
C GLN A 309 35.28 15.12 8.98
N VAL A 310 34.79 14.26 8.09
CA VAL A 310 35.42 12.97 7.75
C VAL A 310 35.41 12.74 6.24
N LEU A 311 36.41 12.02 5.75
CA LEU A 311 36.47 11.57 4.36
C LEU A 311 35.66 10.27 4.21
N ASP A 312 34.48 10.35 3.61
CA ASP A 312 33.67 9.20 3.23
C ASP A 312 34.34 8.42 2.09
N HIS A 313 34.16 7.10 2.08
CA HIS A 313 34.64 6.24 1.00
C HIS A 313 33.65 5.11 0.71
N CYS A 314 33.74 4.56 -0.50
CA CYS A 314 33.03 3.36 -0.84
C CYS A 314 33.63 2.15 -0.11
N HIS A 315 32.82 1.47 0.69
CA HIS A 315 33.22 0.25 1.38
C HIS A 315 33.41 -0.97 0.45
N LEU A 316 33.13 -0.84 -0.84
CA LEU A 316 33.37 -1.89 -1.83
C LEU A 316 34.67 -1.65 -2.61
N SER A 317 34.92 -0.41 -3.06
CA SER A 317 36.12 -0.08 -3.86
C SER A 317 37.25 0.59 -3.08
N GLY A 318 37.01 1.07 -1.86
CA GLY A 318 37.96 1.85 -1.07
C GLY A 318 38.19 3.29 -1.58
N ILE A 319 37.44 3.71 -2.62
CA ILE A 319 37.59 5.02 -3.27
C ILE A 319 36.86 6.10 -2.45
N PRO A 320 37.48 7.27 -2.19
CA PRO A 320 36.83 8.38 -1.51
C PRO A 320 35.61 8.89 -2.29
N ARG A 321 34.50 9.18 -1.59
CA ARG A 321 33.31 9.81 -2.17
C ARG A 321 33.26 11.32 -1.91
N GLY A 322 33.84 11.76 -0.79
CA GLY A 322 33.85 13.17 -0.44
C GLY A 322 34.03 13.44 1.05
N ILE A 323 34.19 14.72 1.39
CA ILE A 323 34.21 15.19 2.76
C ILE A 323 32.77 15.45 3.22
N VAL A 324 32.40 14.81 4.33
CA VAL A 324 31.04 14.86 4.87
C VAL A 324 31.09 15.04 6.39
N PHE A 325 29.96 15.39 7.00
CA PHE A 325 29.83 15.33 8.46
C PHE A 325 30.01 13.90 8.96
N PHE A 326 30.62 13.75 10.14
CA PHE A 326 30.65 12.46 10.84
C PHE A 326 29.24 11.85 11.01
N SER A 327 28.25 12.69 11.32
CA SER A 327 26.84 12.28 11.40
C SER A 327 26.28 11.80 10.07
N CYS A 328 26.60 12.48 8.97
CA CYS A 328 26.24 12.09 7.60
C CYS A 328 26.89 10.78 7.18
N ASN A 329 28.20 10.60 7.41
CA ASN A 329 28.90 9.35 7.13
C ASN A 329 28.27 8.15 7.84
N ARG A 330 27.85 8.32 9.11
CA ARG A 330 27.15 7.26 9.86
C ARG A 330 25.80 6.85 9.24
N LYS A 331 25.15 7.74 8.48
CA LYS A 331 23.91 7.44 7.77
C LYS A 331 24.15 6.64 6.47
N LEU A 332 25.35 6.70 5.88
CA LEU A 332 25.74 5.92 4.69
C LEU A 332 26.07 4.46 5.04
N SER A 333 25.09 3.75 5.60
CA SER A 333 25.24 2.36 6.01
C SER A 333 24.80 1.41 4.91
N LEU A 334 25.75 0.62 4.39
CA LEU A 334 25.48 -0.43 3.41
C LEU A 334 24.79 -1.62 4.09
N LYS A 335 23.61 -2.02 3.59
CA LYS A 335 22.84 -3.16 4.12
C LYS A 335 23.38 -4.49 3.57
N ARG A 336 24.40 -5.04 4.24
CA ARG A 336 25.14 -6.25 3.80
C ARG A 336 24.33 -7.54 3.88
N TYR A 337 23.58 -7.73 4.97
CA TYR A 337 22.79 -8.94 5.22
C TYR A 337 21.35 -8.77 4.75
N ARG A 338 21.20 -8.36 3.49
CA ARG A 338 19.89 -8.08 2.90
C ARG A 338 19.86 -8.48 1.43
N LEU A 339 18.81 -9.21 1.07
CA LEU A 339 18.47 -9.61 -0.29
C LEU A 339 17.08 -9.04 -0.63
N LEU A 340 16.97 -8.33 -1.74
CA LEU A 340 15.67 -7.86 -2.24
C LEU A 340 15.15 -8.85 -3.26
N VAL A 341 13.86 -9.20 -3.18
CA VAL A 341 13.18 -10.06 -4.15
C VAL A 341 12.04 -9.25 -4.76
N TYR A 342 12.08 -9.07 -6.06
CA TYR A 342 11.09 -8.34 -6.84
C TYR A 342 10.26 -9.30 -7.68
N THR A 343 8.94 -9.18 -7.58
CA THR A 343 8.00 -9.73 -8.57
C THR A 343 7.14 -8.59 -9.12
N HIS A 344 6.38 -8.85 -10.19
CA HIS A 344 5.47 -7.88 -10.76
C HIS A 344 4.04 -8.22 -10.36
N CYS A 345 3.42 -7.38 -9.51
CA CYS A 345 2.11 -7.59 -8.90
C CYS A 345 2.11 -8.47 -7.62
N LEU A 346 3.22 -8.46 -6.87
CA LEU A 346 3.38 -9.14 -5.58
C LEU A 346 2.18 -8.94 -4.64
N SER A 347 1.72 -7.70 -4.47
CA SER A 347 0.71 -7.37 -3.44
C SER A 347 -0.68 -7.93 -3.73
N ASN A 348 -0.98 -8.23 -5.00
CA ASN A 348 -2.29 -8.73 -5.41
C ASN A 348 -2.29 -10.25 -5.68
N TYR A 349 -1.18 -10.79 -6.17
CA TYR A 349 -1.09 -12.15 -6.71
C TYR A 349 0.01 -12.98 -6.02
N ASP A 350 1.28 -12.85 -6.44
CA ASP A 350 2.39 -13.74 -6.04
C ASP A 350 2.61 -13.84 -4.53
N GLY A 351 2.46 -12.70 -3.83
CA GLY A 351 2.74 -12.59 -2.41
C GLY A 351 1.94 -13.57 -1.56
N LYS A 352 0.77 -13.99 -2.03
CA LYS A 352 -0.09 -14.96 -1.31
C LYS A 352 0.58 -16.33 -1.24
N PHE A 353 1.13 -16.82 -2.35
CA PHE A 353 1.78 -18.12 -2.41
C PHE A 353 3.02 -18.17 -1.51
N PHE A 354 3.83 -17.10 -1.54
CA PHE A 354 4.99 -17.00 -0.66
C PHE A 354 4.61 -16.99 0.82
N VAL A 355 3.62 -16.18 1.22
CA VAL A 355 3.23 -16.05 2.62
C VAL A 355 2.63 -17.35 3.18
N ILE A 356 1.87 -18.10 2.37
CA ILE A 356 1.32 -19.40 2.76
C ILE A 356 2.47 -20.38 3.06
N GLU A 357 3.40 -20.59 2.12
CA GLU A 357 4.52 -21.52 2.33
C GLU A 357 5.46 -21.07 3.46
N LEU A 358 5.66 -19.76 3.60
CA LEU A 358 6.43 -19.19 4.71
C LEU A 358 5.80 -19.54 6.06
N TYR A 359 4.48 -19.40 6.17
CA TYR A 359 3.75 -19.70 7.40
C TYR A 359 3.75 -21.19 7.74
N GLU A 360 3.57 -22.05 6.73
CA GLU A 360 3.49 -23.50 6.92
C GLU A 360 4.84 -24.14 7.23
N TYR A 361 5.91 -23.73 6.53
CA TYR A 361 7.19 -24.41 6.60
C TYR A 361 8.19 -23.72 7.53
N PHE A 362 8.22 -22.39 7.56
CA PHE A 362 9.22 -21.65 8.31
C PHE A 362 8.65 -21.22 9.67
N SER A 363 8.85 -22.07 10.67
CA SER A 363 8.50 -21.80 12.07
C SER A 363 9.68 -22.00 13.01
N GLY A 364 9.69 -21.32 14.16
CA GLY A 364 10.74 -21.47 15.18
C GLY A 364 11.48 -20.18 15.52
N ASN A 365 12.56 -20.30 16.30
CA ASN A 365 13.35 -19.17 16.80
C ASN A 365 14.45 -18.72 15.83
N ASP A 366 14.66 -19.44 14.73
CA ASP A 366 15.66 -19.19 13.69
C ASP A 366 15.09 -18.43 12.47
N VAL A 367 13.79 -18.13 12.48
CA VAL A 367 13.13 -17.34 11.43
C VAL A 367 12.29 -16.22 12.06
N GLN A 368 12.28 -15.03 11.44
CA GLN A 368 11.36 -13.95 11.80
C GLN A 368 10.66 -13.40 10.57
N LEU A 369 9.33 -13.47 10.58
CA LEU A 369 8.49 -12.88 9.55
C LEU A 369 8.06 -11.46 9.98
N HIS A 370 8.24 -10.50 9.08
CA HIS A 370 7.74 -9.14 9.20
C HIS A 370 6.83 -8.85 8.01
N VAL A 371 5.63 -8.35 8.27
CA VAL A 371 4.63 -8.10 7.22
C VAL A 371 4.11 -6.68 7.35
N LEU A 372 4.00 -5.97 6.22
CA LEU A 372 3.27 -4.71 6.12
C LEU A 372 1.96 -4.97 5.36
N PRO A 373 0.85 -5.26 6.06
CA PRO A 373 -0.43 -5.55 5.43
C PRO A 373 -1.12 -4.29 4.91
N GLU A 374 -1.83 -4.40 3.78
CA GLU A 374 -2.79 -3.38 3.34
C GLU A 374 -4.22 -3.79 3.70
N THR A 375 -4.53 -5.07 3.51
CA THR A 375 -5.80 -5.68 3.94
C THR A 375 -5.51 -7.02 4.60
N ARG A 376 -6.55 -7.79 4.94
CA ARG A 376 -6.39 -9.17 5.41
C ARG A 376 -5.84 -10.13 4.36
N GLU A 377 -5.89 -9.74 3.08
CA GLU A 377 -5.55 -10.60 1.94
C GLU A 377 -4.44 -10.01 1.04
N LYS A 378 -4.12 -8.72 1.21
CA LYS A 378 -3.09 -8.01 0.44
C LYS A 378 -1.99 -7.51 1.34
N PHE A 379 -0.74 -7.76 0.92
CA PHE A 379 0.45 -7.34 1.64
C PHE A 379 1.26 -6.38 0.78
N LYS A 380 1.53 -5.18 1.29
CA LYS A 380 2.35 -4.18 0.59
C LYS A 380 3.79 -4.66 0.38
N THR A 381 4.31 -5.32 1.41
CA THR A 381 5.63 -5.97 1.42
C THR A 381 5.68 -6.90 2.62
N PHE A 382 6.56 -7.89 2.56
CA PHE A 382 6.92 -8.70 3.71
C PHE A 382 8.41 -9.05 3.64
N SER A 383 8.98 -9.43 4.77
CA SER A 383 10.39 -9.78 4.88
C SER A 383 10.56 -10.94 5.85
N VAL A 384 11.43 -11.86 5.47
CA VAL A 384 11.78 -13.04 6.25
C VAL A 384 13.23 -12.89 6.66
N LYS A 385 13.50 -13.00 7.96
CA LYS A 385 14.86 -12.96 8.49
C LYS A 385 15.28 -14.35 8.91
N PHE A 386 16.36 -14.85 8.32
CA PHE A 386 16.97 -16.11 8.69
C PHE A 386 18.10 -15.87 9.70
N LYS A 387 18.15 -16.69 10.74
CA LYS A 387 19.28 -16.76 11.67
C LYS A 387 20.38 -17.60 11.03
N ILE A 388 21.49 -16.97 10.64
CA ILE A 388 22.61 -17.64 9.98
C ILE A 388 23.80 -17.66 10.94
N PRO A 389 24.32 -18.84 11.33
CA PRO A 389 25.50 -18.93 12.20
C PRO A 389 26.74 -18.38 11.48
N LEU A 390 27.58 -17.67 12.23
CA LEU A 390 28.89 -17.20 11.74
C LEU A 390 29.97 -18.23 12.10
N ARG A 391 30.99 -18.39 11.25
CA ARG A 391 32.17 -19.20 11.63
C ARG A 391 33.02 -18.43 12.65
N ALA A 392 33.52 -19.14 13.67
CA ALA A 392 34.11 -18.59 14.90
C ALA A 392 35.44 -17.81 14.76
N SER A 393 35.82 -17.32 13.58
CA SER A 393 37.20 -16.93 13.27
C SER A 393 37.51 -15.43 13.27
N TRP A 394 36.59 -14.52 13.61
CA TRP A 394 36.92 -13.09 13.68
C TRP A 394 36.50 -12.41 15.00
N ARG A 395 37.53 -12.10 15.81
CA ARG A 395 37.60 -11.12 16.92
C ARG A 395 36.35 -10.96 17.79
N GLN A 396 36.35 -11.64 18.96
CA GLN A 396 35.76 -11.21 20.24
C GLN A 396 34.55 -10.22 20.18
N GLN A 397 33.54 -10.49 19.35
CA GLN A 397 32.23 -9.83 19.45
C GLN A 397 31.14 -10.87 19.76
N LYS A 398 30.29 -10.49 20.71
CA LYS A 398 29.31 -11.27 21.49
C LYS A 398 28.20 -12.03 20.72
N ARG A 399 28.29 -12.29 19.41
CA ARG A 399 27.19 -12.92 18.66
C ARG A 399 27.65 -13.98 17.66
N ASP A 400 27.21 -15.22 17.87
CA ASP A 400 27.53 -16.39 17.04
C ASP A 400 26.72 -16.48 15.73
N TYR A 401 25.92 -15.46 15.40
CA TYR A 401 25.01 -15.47 14.27
C TYR A 401 24.65 -14.06 13.78
N VAL A 402 24.19 -13.98 12.53
CA VAL A 402 23.57 -12.79 11.93
C VAL A 402 22.12 -13.05 11.54
N TRP A 403 21.31 -11.99 11.54
CA TRP A 403 19.98 -12.02 10.94
C TRP A 403 20.10 -11.54 9.50
N PHE A 404 19.90 -12.44 8.54
CA PHE A 404 19.89 -12.11 7.13
C PHE A 404 18.46 -11.87 6.67
N GLU A 405 18.18 -10.69 6.12
CA GLU A 405 16.84 -10.29 5.68
C GLU A 405 16.62 -10.56 4.19
N VAL A 406 15.59 -11.31 3.86
CA VAL A 406 15.04 -11.43 2.50
C VAL A 406 13.75 -10.62 2.44
N CYS A 407 13.72 -9.58 1.61
CA CYS A 407 12.64 -8.60 1.55
C CYS A 407 11.94 -8.64 0.19
N PHE A 408 10.65 -8.96 0.19
CA PHE A 408 9.82 -9.09 -1.01
C PHE A 408 9.16 -7.76 -1.35
N LYS A 409 9.29 -7.32 -2.60
CA LYS A 409 8.81 -6.04 -3.10
C LYS A 409 8.09 -6.19 -4.42
N ASP A 410 7.18 -5.26 -4.66
CA ASP A 410 6.38 -5.22 -5.88
C ASP A 410 6.95 -4.19 -6.86
N THR A 411 7.33 -4.60 -8.06
CA THR A 411 7.72 -3.65 -9.12
C THR A 411 6.53 -2.87 -9.66
N PHE A 412 5.29 -3.39 -9.56
CA PHE A 412 4.07 -2.71 -9.96
C PHE A 412 3.79 -1.47 -9.09
N ALA A 413 4.27 -1.46 -7.83
CA ALA A 413 4.22 -0.28 -6.96
C ALA A 413 5.13 0.88 -7.45
N TYR A 414 6.03 0.59 -8.40
CA TYR A 414 6.86 1.60 -9.07
C TYR A 414 6.33 1.89 -10.47
N LEU A 415 6.07 0.84 -11.23
CA LEU A 415 5.68 0.89 -12.64
C LEU A 415 4.30 0.25 -12.79
N SER A 416 3.25 1.05 -12.60
CA SER A 416 1.86 0.59 -12.54
C SER A 416 1.23 0.33 -13.92
N THR A 417 1.90 -0.48 -14.74
CA THR A 417 1.41 -0.95 -16.04
C THR A 417 1.96 -2.34 -16.32
N SER A 418 1.45 -3.04 -17.33
CA SER A 418 1.84 -4.42 -17.60
C SER A 418 3.30 -4.51 -18.05
N LEU A 419 3.95 -5.63 -17.70
CA LEU A 419 5.32 -5.92 -18.15
C LEU A 419 5.47 -5.86 -19.68
N ALA A 420 4.45 -6.32 -20.43
CA ALA A 420 4.45 -6.27 -21.88
C ALA A 420 4.58 -4.83 -22.43
N VAL A 421 3.85 -3.87 -21.84
CA VAL A 421 3.93 -2.46 -22.22
C VAL A 421 5.29 -1.87 -21.82
N LEU A 422 5.81 -2.23 -20.65
CA LEU A 422 7.11 -1.75 -20.17
C LEU A 422 8.26 -2.23 -21.04
N ALA A 423 8.27 -3.52 -21.41
CA ALA A 423 9.30 -4.14 -22.25
C ALA A 423 9.37 -3.49 -23.64
N GLN A 424 8.22 -3.19 -24.25
CA GLN A 424 8.14 -2.53 -25.56
C GLN A 424 8.70 -1.09 -25.55
N ARG A 425 8.76 -0.44 -24.39
CA ARG A 425 9.30 0.92 -24.25
C ARG A 425 10.82 0.96 -24.08
N LEU A 426 11.46 -0.18 -23.83
CA LEU A 426 12.91 -0.27 -23.74
C LEU A 426 13.55 -0.16 -25.13
N LEU A 427 14.77 0.36 -25.17
CA LEU A 427 15.63 0.28 -26.35
C LEU A 427 16.28 -1.11 -26.43
N PRO A 428 16.66 -1.59 -27.63
CA PRO A 428 17.36 -2.86 -27.77
C PRO A 428 18.61 -2.98 -26.89
N GLU A 429 19.37 -1.89 -26.68
CA GLU A 429 20.59 -1.88 -25.86
C GLU A 429 20.31 -1.98 -24.36
N GLN A 430 19.06 -1.74 -23.94
CA GLN A 430 18.62 -1.87 -22.55
C GLN A 430 18.20 -3.32 -22.22
N LEU A 431 18.07 -4.21 -23.21
CA LEU A 431 17.79 -5.63 -23.04
C LEU A 431 19.04 -6.42 -22.64
N VAL A 432 19.74 -5.98 -21.59
CA VAL A 432 21.05 -6.52 -21.18
C VAL A 432 20.92 -7.97 -20.72
N HIS A 433 19.93 -8.23 -19.87
CA HIS A 433 19.71 -9.55 -19.26
C HIS A 433 18.94 -10.47 -20.20
N THR A 434 17.94 -9.94 -20.92
CA THR A 434 17.15 -10.72 -21.86
C THR A 434 18.00 -11.25 -23.03
N ARG A 435 19.02 -10.51 -23.47
CA ARG A 435 19.97 -10.97 -24.52
C ARG A 435 20.75 -12.23 -24.13
N GLU A 436 20.92 -12.54 -22.85
CA GLU A 436 21.58 -13.77 -22.41
C GLU A 436 20.81 -15.04 -22.84
N LEU A 437 19.52 -14.92 -23.17
CA LEU A 437 18.78 -16.03 -23.77
C LEU A 437 19.35 -16.50 -25.11
N LEU A 438 20.08 -15.64 -25.84
CA LEU A 438 20.73 -16.01 -27.10
C LEU A 438 21.84 -17.05 -26.91
N GLU A 439 22.40 -17.17 -25.70
CA GLU A 439 23.37 -18.22 -25.38
C GLU A 439 22.72 -19.61 -25.31
N VAL A 440 21.44 -19.65 -24.92
CA VAL A 440 20.65 -20.89 -24.81
C VAL A 440 19.85 -21.16 -26.08
N TYR A 441 19.38 -20.10 -26.76
CA TYR A 441 18.53 -20.14 -27.94
C TYR A 441 19.06 -19.19 -29.02
N PRO A 442 20.13 -19.57 -29.76
CA PRO A 442 20.82 -18.68 -30.71
C PRO A 442 19.95 -18.16 -31.86
N GLN A 443 18.86 -18.85 -32.20
CA GLN A 443 17.94 -18.49 -33.27
C GLN A 443 16.90 -17.42 -32.87
N LEU A 444 16.82 -17.02 -31.60
CA LEU A 444 15.86 -15.99 -31.15
C LEU A 444 16.08 -14.67 -31.89
N GLN A 445 14.98 -14.08 -32.34
CA GLN A 445 15.01 -12.78 -32.99
C GLN A 445 14.85 -11.63 -31.99
N PRO A 446 15.43 -10.45 -32.25
CA PRO A 446 15.28 -9.28 -31.38
C PRO A 446 13.81 -8.91 -31.08
N ALA A 447 12.92 -9.10 -32.05
CA ALA A 447 11.49 -8.86 -31.88
C ALA A 447 10.84 -9.79 -30.83
N THR A 448 11.30 -11.04 -30.74
CA THR A 448 10.83 -12.02 -29.75
C THR A 448 11.38 -11.70 -28.36
N LEU A 449 12.64 -11.26 -28.28
CA LEU A 449 13.27 -10.86 -27.02
C LEU A 449 12.59 -9.64 -26.37
N GLN A 450 12.04 -8.71 -27.14
CA GLN A 450 11.45 -7.48 -26.60
C GLN A 450 9.95 -7.61 -26.26
N GLN A 451 9.32 -8.74 -26.58
CA GLN A 451 7.88 -8.91 -26.39
C GLN A 451 7.58 -10.09 -25.48
N LYS A 452 6.72 -9.86 -24.49
CA LYS A 452 6.12 -10.94 -23.71
C LYS A 452 5.44 -11.94 -24.66
N ALA A 453 5.68 -13.23 -24.44
CA ALA A 453 5.14 -14.29 -25.27
C ALA A 453 3.61 -14.43 -25.07
N VAL A 454 2.95 -15.20 -25.94
CA VAL A 454 1.50 -15.45 -25.86
C VAL A 454 1.30 -16.83 -25.24
N TYR A 455 0.50 -16.94 -24.18
CA TYR A 455 0.43 -18.14 -23.36
C TYR A 455 -1.01 -18.67 -23.18
N PRO A 456 -1.23 -19.99 -23.28
CA PRO A 456 -2.58 -20.57 -23.26
C PRO A 456 -3.03 -20.90 -21.82
N TYR A 457 -3.24 -19.87 -21.00
CA TYR A 457 -3.57 -20.02 -19.57
C TYR A 457 -4.76 -20.93 -19.27
N GLN A 458 -5.82 -20.86 -20.09
CA GLN A 458 -7.02 -21.68 -19.90
C GLN A 458 -6.84 -23.15 -20.28
N PHE A 459 -5.94 -23.43 -21.23
CA PHE A 459 -5.65 -24.79 -21.66
C PHE A 459 -4.82 -25.54 -20.62
N LEU A 460 -3.93 -24.83 -19.92
CA LEU A 460 -3.09 -25.40 -18.88
C LEU A 460 -3.88 -25.55 -17.56
N SER A 461 -4.72 -26.57 -17.51
CA SER A 461 -5.53 -26.93 -16.33
C SER A 461 -4.89 -27.99 -15.43
N ASP A 462 -3.81 -28.64 -15.89
CA ASP A 462 -3.08 -29.68 -15.18
C ASP A 462 -1.58 -29.64 -15.53
N GLU A 463 -0.72 -29.98 -14.57
CA GLU A 463 0.72 -30.09 -14.75
C GLU A 463 1.10 -31.26 -15.69
N GLU A 464 0.29 -32.33 -15.77
CA GLU A 464 0.54 -33.46 -16.69
C GLU A 464 0.54 -33.04 -18.18
N LEU A 465 -0.16 -31.96 -18.52
CA LEU A 465 -0.19 -31.40 -19.88
C LEU A 465 1.16 -30.85 -20.32
N LEU A 466 2.04 -30.46 -19.38
CA LEU A 466 3.36 -29.95 -19.70
C LEU A 466 4.19 -30.96 -20.49
N ASP A 467 4.13 -32.23 -20.07
CA ASP A 467 4.96 -33.29 -20.65
C ASP A 467 4.19 -34.12 -21.69
N SER A 468 2.88 -34.29 -21.56
CA SER A 468 2.09 -35.06 -22.52
C SER A 468 1.88 -34.33 -23.85
N PHE A 469 1.81 -32.99 -23.86
CA PHE A 469 1.54 -32.22 -25.06
C PHE A 469 2.83 -31.80 -25.79
N LYS A 470 3.04 -32.32 -27.00
CA LYS A 470 4.30 -32.22 -27.77
C LYS A 470 4.27 -31.23 -28.95
N GLN A 471 3.22 -30.43 -29.06
CA GLN A 471 3.04 -29.42 -30.11
C GLN A 471 2.51 -28.12 -29.51
N LEU A 472 2.53 -27.01 -30.25
CA LEU A 472 1.85 -25.80 -29.81
C LEU A 472 0.34 -26.04 -29.77
N PRO A 473 -0.38 -25.65 -28.69
CA PRO A 473 -1.84 -25.78 -28.66
C PRO A 473 -2.52 -25.06 -29.83
N PRO A 474 -3.72 -25.52 -30.26
CA PRO A 474 -4.47 -24.88 -31.33
C PRO A 474 -4.92 -23.47 -30.91
N LYS A 475 -5.23 -22.61 -31.88
CA LYS A 475 -5.55 -21.18 -31.63
C LYS A 475 -6.72 -20.99 -30.64
N GLU A 476 -7.70 -21.89 -30.68
CA GLU A 476 -8.88 -21.88 -29.83
C GLU A 476 -8.53 -22.08 -28.34
N ALA A 477 -7.41 -22.75 -28.06
CA ALA A 477 -6.91 -23.00 -26.70
C ALA A 477 -6.32 -21.74 -26.04
N PHE A 478 -6.14 -20.64 -26.79
CA PHE A 478 -5.64 -19.35 -26.32
C PHE A 478 -6.78 -18.35 -26.00
N TYR A 479 -8.00 -18.82 -25.79
CA TYR A 479 -9.10 -17.96 -25.37
C TYR A 479 -8.80 -17.31 -24.01
N ASP A 480 -8.94 -15.98 -23.92
CA ASP A 480 -8.81 -15.25 -22.66
C ASP A 480 -10.20 -15.01 -22.08
N SER A 481 -10.46 -15.66 -20.97
CA SER A 481 -11.76 -15.60 -20.33
C SER A 481 -11.95 -14.46 -19.33
N VAL A 482 -10.86 -13.75 -18.98
CA VAL A 482 -10.90 -12.52 -18.19
C VAL A 482 -11.35 -11.37 -19.08
N THR A 483 -10.82 -11.29 -20.30
CA THR A 483 -11.23 -10.29 -21.29
C THR A 483 -12.39 -10.74 -22.18
N MET A 484 -12.74 -12.04 -22.14
CA MET A 484 -13.74 -12.68 -23.00
C MET A 484 -13.42 -12.53 -24.50
N GLN A 485 -12.15 -12.71 -24.85
CA GLN A 485 -11.64 -12.51 -26.21
C GLN A 485 -10.95 -13.76 -26.75
N HIS A 486 -11.17 -14.04 -28.05
CA HIS A 486 -10.39 -15.03 -28.78
C HIS A 486 -9.01 -14.47 -29.14
N CYS A 487 -8.01 -15.35 -29.19
CA CYS A 487 -6.68 -14.99 -29.66
C CYS A 487 -6.73 -14.48 -31.11
N SER A 488 -6.11 -13.35 -31.41
CA SER A 488 -6.00 -12.83 -32.77
C SER A 488 -5.04 -13.67 -33.62
N ASP A 489 -5.18 -13.63 -34.95
CA ASP A 489 -4.26 -14.31 -35.87
C ASP A 489 -2.81 -13.85 -35.67
N GLU A 490 -2.60 -12.56 -35.41
CA GLU A 490 -1.28 -11.98 -35.15
C GLU A 490 -0.66 -12.53 -33.85
N ASN A 491 -1.44 -12.60 -32.78
CA ASN A 491 -0.97 -13.14 -31.50
C ASN A 491 -0.65 -14.64 -31.62
N TYR A 492 -1.46 -15.41 -32.35
CA TYR A 492 -1.20 -16.84 -32.57
C TYR A 492 0.02 -17.07 -33.46
N ALA A 493 0.19 -16.30 -34.53
CA ALA A 493 1.39 -16.33 -35.36
C ALA A 493 2.66 -15.98 -34.55
N ARG A 494 2.55 -15.07 -33.57
CA ARG A 494 3.64 -14.81 -32.62
C ARG A 494 3.93 -16.00 -31.72
N ALA A 495 2.90 -16.69 -31.21
CA ALA A 495 3.08 -17.93 -30.42
C ALA A 495 3.78 -19.02 -31.24
N GLN A 496 3.39 -19.20 -32.52
CA GLN A 496 4.03 -20.14 -33.45
C GLN A 496 5.50 -19.82 -33.67
N ARG A 497 5.83 -18.55 -33.90
CA ARG A 497 7.24 -18.11 -34.02
C ARG A 497 8.02 -18.37 -32.74
N ALA A 498 7.48 -17.97 -31.58
CA ALA A 498 8.14 -18.20 -30.29
C ALA A 498 8.39 -19.70 -30.05
N TRP A 499 7.42 -20.57 -30.32
CA TRP A 499 7.58 -22.02 -30.20
C TRP A 499 8.78 -22.55 -31.01
N LEU A 500 8.92 -22.09 -32.25
CA LEU A 500 10.02 -22.47 -33.13
C LEU A 500 11.36 -21.86 -32.68
N GLU A 501 11.38 -20.57 -32.37
CA GLU A 501 12.59 -19.84 -31.97
C GLU A 501 13.12 -20.29 -30.61
N PHE A 502 12.27 -20.75 -29.69
CA PHE A 502 12.71 -21.38 -28.43
C PHE A 502 13.01 -22.89 -28.59
N SER A 503 12.91 -23.44 -29.80
CA SER A 503 13.12 -24.87 -30.08
C SER A 503 12.28 -25.79 -29.18
N CYS A 504 11.03 -25.42 -28.92
CA CYS A 504 10.15 -26.14 -28.00
C CYS A 504 9.73 -27.51 -28.57
N LYS A 505 9.84 -28.56 -27.76
CA LYS A 505 9.36 -29.93 -28.08
C LYS A 505 8.17 -30.35 -27.23
N SER A 506 7.88 -29.61 -26.17
CA SER A 506 6.76 -29.85 -25.27
C SER A 506 6.22 -28.53 -24.71
N LEU A 507 5.03 -28.60 -24.12
CA LEU A 507 4.47 -27.46 -23.41
C LEU A 507 5.32 -27.07 -22.19
N ARG A 508 6.07 -28.01 -21.57
CA ARG A 508 7.09 -27.72 -20.55
C ARG A 508 8.19 -26.80 -21.08
N ASP A 509 8.72 -27.08 -22.27
CA ASP A 509 9.76 -26.25 -22.88
C ASP A 509 9.24 -24.83 -23.14
N TYR A 510 8.03 -24.71 -23.69
CA TYR A 510 7.39 -23.43 -23.96
C TYR A 510 7.09 -22.64 -22.69
N THR A 511 6.60 -23.31 -21.65
CA THR A 511 6.36 -22.73 -20.32
C THR A 511 7.64 -22.22 -19.68
N THR A 512 8.70 -23.02 -19.76
CA THR A 512 9.98 -22.59 -19.20
C THR A 512 10.52 -21.38 -19.95
N ALA A 513 10.54 -21.43 -21.29
CA ALA A 513 11.02 -20.33 -22.13
C ALA A 513 10.22 -19.03 -21.88
N TYR A 514 8.90 -19.15 -21.79
CA TYR A 514 7.99 -18.04 -21.45
C TYR A 514 8.37 -17.39 -20.11
N LEU A 515 8.48 -18.20 -19.06
CA LEU A 515 8.77 -17.72 -17.71
C LEU A 515 10.19 -17.13 -17.60
N LEU A 516 11.17 -17.71 -18.30
CA LEU A 516 12.53 -17.14 -18.38
C LEU A 516 12.53 -15.75 -19.03
N LEU A 517 11.81 -15.60 -20.15
CA LEU A 517 11.69 -14.32 -20.85
C LEU A 517 11.05 -13.26 -19.97
N ASP A 518 9.97 -13.60 -19.26
CA ASP A 518 9.27 -12.66 -18.37
C ASP A 518 10.16 -12.20 -17.20
N VAL A 519 10.89 -13.11 -16.55
CA VAL A 519 11.83 -12.75 -15.47
C VAL A 519 12.94 -11.82 -15.97
N LEU A 520 13.49 -12.08 -17.16
CA LEU A 520 14.58 -11.27 -17.71
C LEU A 520 14.09 -9.92 -18.23
N LEU A 521 12.90 -9.86 -18.83
CA LEU A 521 12.26 -8.59 -19.19
C LEU A 521 11.97 -7.74 -17.94
N LEU A 522 11.46 -8.36 -16.86
CA LEU A 522 11.25 -7.68 -15.59
C LEU A 522 12.56 -7.11 -15.03
N CYS A 523 13.63 -7.88 -15.12
CA CYS A 523 14.98 -7.49 -14.73
C CYS A 523 15.45 -6.26 -15.52
N ASP A 524 15.41 -6.31 -16.86
CA ASP A 524 15.83 -5.20 -17.72
C ASP A 524 14.99 -3.93 -17.50
N VAL A 525 13.67 -4.08 -17.35
CA VAL A 525 12.76 -2.96 -17.08
C VAL A 525 13.09 -2.27 -15.77
N PHE A 526 13.25 -3.02 -14.67
CA PHE A 526 13.46 -2.41 -13.37
C PHE A 526 14.91 -1.93 -13.17
N GLU A 527 15.91 -2.63 -13.71
CA GLU A 527 17.30 -2.13 -13.74
C GLU A 527 17.43 -0.86 -14.56
N THR A 528 16.71 -0.74 -15.68
CA THR A 528 16.64 0.52 -16.44
C THR A 528 16.02 1.64 -15.61
N PHE A 529 14.91 1.38 -14.91
CA PHE A 529 14.30 2.34 -14.00
C PHE A 529 15.27 2.79 -12.90
N ARG A 530 15.97 1.85 -12.26
CA ARG A 530 16.99 2.12 -11.23
C ARG A 530 18.14 2.97 -11.77
N LYS A 531 18.65 2.63 -12.97
CA LYS A 531 19.74 3.36 -13.61
C LYS A 531 19.35 4.81 -13.92
N THR A 532 18.18 5.02 -14.53
CA THR A 532 17.66 6.38 -14.79
C THR A 532 17.49 7.16 -13.49
N ALA A 533 16.90 6.55 -12.45
CA ALA A 533 16.73 7.17 -11.14
C ALA A 533 18.06 7.59 -10.49
N MET A 534 19.05 6.70 -10.50
CA MET A 534 20.38 7.00 -9.96
C MET A 534 21.11 8.08 -10.76
N GLN A 535 20.96 8.11 -12.08
CA GLN A 535 21.56 9.15 -12.93
C GLN A 535 20.95 10.54 -12.68
N GLU A 536 19.64 10.63 -12.48
CA GLU A 536 18.92 11.91 -12.33
C GLU A 536 18.95 12.46 -10.90
N TYR A 537 18.90 11.58 -9.89
CA TYR A 537 18.70 11.95 -8.48
C TYR A 537 19.78 11.43 -7.53
N GLY A 538 20.64 10.52 -7.97
CA GLY A 538 21.72 9.97 -7.14
C GLY A 538 21.25 9.11 -5.96
N ILE A 539 20.00 8.63 -6.00
CA ILE A 539 19.41 7.70 -5.03
C ILE A 539 18.76 6.53 -5.76
N ASP A 540 18.91 5.33 -5.20
CA ASP A 540 18.41 4.10 -5.80
C ASP A 540 16.96 3.82 -5.34
N PRO A 541 16.00 3.69 -6.28
CA PRO A 541 14.61 3.45 -5.95
C PRO A 541 14.39 2.11 -5.24
N ALA A 542 15.32 1.16 -5.36
CA ALA A 542 15.24 -0.14 -4.69
C ALA A 542 15.31 -0.04 -3.15
N ASN A 543 15.66 1.13 -2.59
CA ASN A 543 15.60 1.38 -1.15
C ASN A 543 14.18 1.75 -0.64
N PHE A 544 13.24 2.05 -1.52
CA PHE A 544 11.88 2.50 -1.18
C PHE A 544 10.85 1.35 -1.35
N LEU A 545 9.55 1.60 -1.20
CA LEU A 545 8.50 0.60 -1.46
C LEU A 545 7.71 0.85 -2.74
N GLY A 546 7.92 1.98 -3.40
CA GLY A 546 7.22 2.34 -4.63
C GLY A 546 7.55 3.76 -5.08
N SER A 547 7.06 4.13 -6.25
CA SER A 547 7.29 5.44 -6.87
C SER A 547 6.85 6.63 -6.01
N PRO A 548 5.76 6.60 -5.23
CA PRO A 548 5.40 7.72 -4.34
C PRO A 548 6.46 8.02 -3.27
N MET A 549 7.02 6.98 -2.63
CA MET A 549 8.07 7.16 -1.62
C MET A 549 9.37 7.66 -2.23
N TYR A 550 9.74 7.10 -3.39
CA TYR A 550 10.93 7.52 -4.13
C TYR A 550 10.80 8.96 -4.63
N SER A 551 9.68 9.32 -5.27
CA SER A 551 9.42 10.66 -5.79
C SER A 551 9.45 11.71 -4.69
N MET A 552 8.88 11.43 -3.52
CA MET A 552 8.98 12.32 -2.36
C MET A 552 10.44 12.50 -1.92
N ALA A 553 11.22 11.43 -1.78
CA ALA A 553 12.63 11.54 -1.43
C ALA A 553 13.44 12.35 -2.47
N ALA A 554 13.17 12.13 -3.76
CA ALA A 554 13.76 12.88 -4.87
C ALA A 554 13.37 14.36 -4.86
N CYS A 555 12.11 14.67 -4.50
CA CYS A 555 11.63 16.03 -4.33
C CYS A 555 12.32 16.73 -3.15
N LEU A 556 12.44 16.06 -2.00
CA LEU A 556 13.09 16.61 -0.81
C LEU A 556 14.57 16.93 -1.03
N LEU A 557 15.25 16.24 -1.96
CA LEU A 557 16.63 16.58 -2.38
C LEU A 557 16.74 17.90 -3.14
N ARG A 558 15.63 18.39 -3.70
CA ARG A 558 15.55 19.58 -4.55
C ARG A 558 14.65 20.66 -3.93
N LEU A 559 14.41 20.61 -2.62
CA LEU A 559 13.75 21.71 -1.91
C LEU A 559 14.78 22.77 -1.54
N GLU A 560 14.44 24.03 -1.80
CA GLU A 560 15.23 25.19 -1.36
C GLU A 560 14.97 25.52 0.13
N SER A 561 13.75 25.26 0.60
CA SER A 561 13.32 25.49 1.98
C SER A 561 12.59 24.26 2.54
N PRO A 562 12.75 23.97 3.85
CA PRO A 562 12.04 22.88 4.50
C PRO A 562 10.53 23.10 4.53
N ILE A 563 9.77 22.01 4.67
CA ILE A 563 8.31 22.06 4.86
C ILE A 563 8.03 21.86 6.36
N HIS A 564 7.34 22.79 6.99
CA HIS A 564 6.92 22.62 8.39
C HIS A 564 5.71 21.69 8.48
N LEU A 565 5.67 20.89 9.53
CA LEU A 565 4.60 19.92 9.79
C LEU A 565 3.64 20.45 10.86
N PHE A 566 2.39 20.01 10.82
CA PHE A 566 1.44 20.33 11.89
C PHE A 566 1.88 19.73 13.23
N THR A 567 1.79 20.55 14.27
CA THR A 567 1.97 20.13 15.68
C THR A 567 0.63 20.00 16.42
N ASP A 568 -0.49 20.39 15.79
CA ASP A 568 -1.85 20.29 16.33
C ASP A 568 -2.69 19.31 15.48
N SER A 569 -3.27 18.30 16.12
CA SER A 569 -4.07 17.27 15.45
C SER A 569 -5.38 17.80 14.90
N LYS A 570 -5.90 18.88 15.47
CA LYS A 570 -7.10 19.53 14.95
C LYS A 570 -6.85 20.18 13.60
N MET A 571 -5.66 20.76 13.37
CA MET A 571 -5.30 21.31 12.06
C MET A 571 -5.24 20.18 11.02
N TYR A 572 -4.58 19.08 11.37
CA TYR A 572 -4.51 17.90 10.51
C TYR A 572 -5.91 17.38 10.14
N SER A 573 -6.78 17.17 11.13
CA SER A 573 -8.16 16.72 10.87
C SER A 573 -8.97 17.71 10.02
N GLU A 574 -8.74 19.02 10.17
CA GLU A 574 -9.40 20.04 9.36
C GLU A 574 -8.97 19.91 7.89
N VAL A 575 -7.66 19.83 7.64
CA VAL A 575 -7.10 19.64 6.29
C VAL A 575 -7.57 18.33 5.68
N GLU A 576 -7.49 17.22 6.42
CA GLU A 576 -7.96 15.90 5.96
C GLU A 576 -9.44 15.95 5.58
N SER A 577 -10.27 16.62 6.39
CA SER A 577 -11.70 16.81 6.09
C SER A 577 -11.97 17.69 4.87
N SER A 578 -10.97 18.44 4.40
CA SER A 578 -11.03 19.29 3.20
C SER A 578 -10.59 18.59 1.92
N ILE A 579 -9.84 17.48 2.01
CA ILE A 579 -9.35 16.74 0.85
C ILE A 579 -10.52 16.25 0.00
N ARG A 580 -10.47 16.50 -1.31
CA ARG A 580 -11.43 16.05 -2.31
C ARG A 580 -10.67 15.29 -3.41
N GLY A 581 -11.32 14.27 -3.97
CA GLY A 581 -10.82 13.61 -5.18
C GLY A 581 -11.05 14.46 -6.44
N GLY A 582 -10.70 13.90 -7.59
CA GLY A 582 -11.12 14.49 -8.87
C GLY A 582 -12.64 14.60 -8.96
N PHE A 583 -13.12 15.71 -9.50
CA PHE A 583 -14.54 15.89 -9.75
C PHE A 583 -14.90 15.19 -11.07
N SER A 584 -15.59 14.06 -10.98
CA SER A 584 -16.18 13.37 -12.12
C SER A 584 -17.69 13.56 -12.07
N PHE A 585 -18.25 14.14 -13.14
CA PHE A 585 -19.67 14.41 -13.25
C PHE A 585 -20.21 13.86 -14.56
N GLY A 586 -21.36 13.19 -14.50
CA GLY A 586 -22.06 12.68 -15.67
C GLY A 586 -23.17 13.65 -16.05
N THR A 587 -23.01 14.34 -17.18
CA THR A 587 -24.05 15.20 -17.77
C THR A 587 -24.98 14.40 -18.67
N LEU A 588 -26.23 14.84 -18.82
CA LEU A 588 -27.07 14.38 -19.93
C LEU A 588 -26.45 14.89 -21.25
N HIS A 589 -26.23 14.00 -22.22
CA HIS A 589 -25.75 14.41 -23.54
C HIS A 589 -26.85 15.21 -24.26
N ILE A 590 -26.61 16.50 -24.47
CA ILE A 590 -27.56 17.40 -25.14
C ILE A 590 -27.42 17.41 -26.67
N THR A 591 -26.33 16.86 -27.22
CA THR A 591 -26.07 16.82 -28.66
C THR A 591 -25.05 15.74 -29.02
N THR A 592 -24.82 15.53 -30.32
CA THR A 592 -23.79 14.64 -30.88
C THR A 592 -23.05 15.33 -32.02
N ALA A 593 -21.85 14.84 -32.39
CA ALA A 593 -21.17 15.33 -33.57
C ALA A 593 -22.00 15.03 -34.83
N ASN A 594 -22.22 16.04 -35.66
CA ASN A 594 -22.89 15.91 -36.95
C ASN A 594 -22.14 16.71 -38.00
N ASN A 595 -21.13 16.09 -38.60
CA ASN A 595 -20.34 16.65 -39.68
C ASN A 595 -19.85 15.53 -40.61
N LYS A 596 -19.28 15.92 -41.75
CA LYS A 596 -18.89 14.99 -42.81
C LYS A 596 -17.87 13.94 -42.36
N LEU A 597 -17.01 14.26 -41.38
CA LEU A 597 -15.94 13.36 -40.92
C LEU A 597 -16.47 12.15 -40.14
N VAL A 598 -17.64 12.28 -39.49
CA VAL A 598 -18.19 11.25 -38.59
C VAL A 598 -19.40 10.51 -39.17
N ARG A 599 -19.83 10.82 -40.39
CA ARG A 599 -21.07 10.28 -41.01
C ARG A 599 -21.11 8.75 -41.04
N LYS A 600 -19.98 8.10 -41.35
CA LYS A 600 -19.87 6.63 -41.35
C LYS A 600 -20.12 6.04 -39.96
N TYR A 601 -19.43 6.56 -38.95
CA TYR A 601 -19.57 6.11 -37.55
C TYR A 601 -20.98 6.39 -37.01
N ARG A 602 -21.56 7.52 -37.39
CA ARG A 602 -22.92 7.88 -36.99
C ARG A 602 -23.97 6.92 -37.54
N ASN A 603 -23.84 6.50 -38.81
CA ASN A 603 -24.71 5.48 -39.39
C ASN A 603 -24.56 4.12 -38.68
N GLN A 604 -23.32 3.74 -38.33
CA GLN A 604 -23.04 2.52 -37.57
C GLN A 604 -23.69 2.58 -36.17
N LEU A 605 -23.49 3.67 -35.44
CA LEU A 605 -24.09 3.88 -34.12
C LEU A 605 -25.61 3.92 -34.13
N ASN A 606 -26.24 4.38 -35.21
CA ASN A 606 -27.69 4.31 -35.37
C ASN A 606 -28.20 2.86 -35.49
N GLN A 607 -27.37 1.93 -35.98
CA GLN A 607 -27.69 0.50 -36.02
C GLN A 607 -27.42 -0.18 -34.67
N GLU A 608 -26.28 0.15 -34.04
CA GLU A 608 -25.84 -0.47 -32.78
C GLU A 608 -26.62 0.06 -31.56
N GLU A 609 -27.01 1.34 -31.58
CA GLU A 609 -27.67 2.02 -30.47
C GLU A 609 -28.87 2.86 -30.96
N PRO A 610 -29.94 2.21 -31.43
CA PRO A 610 -31.08 2.89 -32.03
C PRO A 610 -31.82 3.82 -31.05
N GLN A 611 -31.73 3.58 -29.74
CA GLN A 611 -32.33 4.41 -28.70
C GLN A 611 -31.79 5.85 -28.66
N TYR A 612 -30.61 6.11 -29.23
CA TYR A 612 -30.02 7.44 -29.32
C TYR A 612 -30.12 8.07 -30.72
N SER A 613 -30.81 7.43 -31.66
CA SER A 613 -31.01 7.93 -33.03
C SER A 613 -31.65 9.32 -33.04
N THR A 614 -32.70 9.55 -32.25
CA THR A 614 -33.35 10.88 -32.13
C THR A 614 -32.39 11.98 -31.67
N LEU A 615 -31.55 11.70 -30.67
CA LEU A 615 -30.55 12.66 -30.18
C LEU A 615 -29.54 13.00 -31.29
N ARG A 616 -29.13 11.98 -32.05
CA ARG A 616 -28.27 12.16 -33.20
C ARG A 616 -28.97 13.01 -34.23
N ASP A 617 -30.15 12.61 -34.69
CA ASP A 617 -30.88 13.25 -35.79
C ASP A 617 -31.25 14.71 -35.51
N ASN A 618 -31.41 15.07 -34.24
CA ASN A 618 -31.62 16.44 -33.81
C ASN A 618 -30.34 17.31 -33.77
N ALA A 619 -29.14 16.73 -33.89
CA ALA A 619 -27.90 17.50 -33.91
C ALA A 619 -27.77 18.27 -35.24
N PRO A 620 -27.59 19.62 -35.21
CA PRO A 620 -27.47 20.42 -36.44
C PRO A 620 -26.31 19.98 -37.33
N ASP A 621 -26.48 20.12 -38.65
CA ASP A 621 -25.38 19.90 -39.60
C ASP A 621 -24.20 20.84 -39.31
N GLU A 622 -22.98 20.34 -39.56
CA GLU A 622 -21.71 21.01 -39.24
C GLU A 622 -21.48 21.22 -37.73
N THR A 623 -22.00 20.31 -36.88
CA THR A 623 -21.67 20.24 -35.45
C THR A 623 -20.36 19.47 -35.22
N TYR A 624 -19.40 20.13 -34.58
CA TYR A 624 -18.12 19.55 -34.17
C TYR A 624 -18.02 19.48 -32.65
N LEU A 625 -17.50 18.36 -32.13
CA LEU A 625 -17.20 18.20 -30.72
C LEU A 625 -15.69 18.32 -30.51
N VAL A 626 -15.30 19.04 -29.45
CA VAL A 626 -13.90 19.20 -29.07
C VAL A 626 -13.65 18.51 -27.73
N TYR A 627 -12.57 17.72 -27.67
CA TYR A 627 -12.07 17.16 -26.43
C TYR A 627 -10.89 18.00 -25.95
N LEU A 628 -11.02 18.57 -24.76
CA LEU A 628 -9.97 19.36 -24.12
C LEU A 628 -9.41 18.58 -22.94
N ASP A 629 -8.10 18.33 -22.96
CA ASP A 629 -7.38 17.69 -21.86
C ASP A 629 -6.29 18.62 -21.33
N ALA A 630 -6.27 18.81 -20.02
CA ALA A 630 -5.28 19.65 -19.36
C ALA A 630 -3.96 18.87 -19.21
N ASN A 631 -2.99 19.19 -20.04
CA ASN A 631 -1.65 18.61 -19.97
C ASN A 631 -1.05 18.74 -18.56
N SER A 632 -0.81 17.61 -17.90
CA SER A 632 -0.16 17.53 -16.60
C SER A 632 -0.82 18.41 -15.52
N LEU A 633 -2.16 18.45 -15.49
CA LEU A 633 -2.98 19.26 -14.56
C LEU A 633 -2.39 19.41 -13.14
N TYR A 634 -2.14 18.31 -12.43
CA TYR A 634 -1.61 18.37 -11.06
C TYR A 634 -0.19 18.93 -10.96
N ALA A 635 0.68 18.66 -11.94
CA ALA A 635 2.02 19.21 -11.97
C ALA A 635 1.97 20.74 -12.14
N SER A 636 1.07 21.23 -12.98
CA SER A 636 0.82 22.67 -13.17
C SER A 636 0.28 23.33 -11.90
N CYS A 637 -0.47 22.61 -11.06
CA CYS A 637 -0.87 23.12 -9.73
C CYS A 637 0.30 23.12 -8.73
N MET A 638 1.21 22.14 -8.79
CA MET A 638 2.31 22.01 -7.83
C MET A 638 3.45 23.02 -8.02
N ILE A 639 3.51 23.75 -9.16
CA ILE A 639 4.48 24.84 -9.35
C ILE A 639 4.04 26.17 -8.75
N GLU A 640 2.79 26.26 -8.33
CA GLU A 640 2.19 27.43 -7.72
C GLU A 640 2.53 27.52 -6.21
N PRO A 641 2.30 28.67 -5.55
CA PRO A 641 2.43 28.77 -4.10
C PRO A 641 1.54 27.75 -3.36
N MET A 642 2.15 27.03 -2.42
CA MET A 642 1.54 25.96 -1.62
C MET A 642 1.82 26.21 -0.13
N PRO A 643 0.91 25.82 0.79
CA PRO A 643 1.12 25.95 2.23
C PRO A 643 2.42 25.26 2.67
N CYS A 644 3.30 25.98 3.37
CA CYS A 644 4.65 25.47 3.68
C CYS A 644 5.13 25.72 5.11
N SER A 645 4.72 26.81 5.77
CA SER A 645 5.18 27.16 7.12
C SER A 645 4.17 28.01 7.90
N ASP A 646 4.51 28.30 9.17
CA ASP A 646 3.82 29.23 10.06
C ASP A 646 2.31 29.00 10.24
N PHE A 647 1.94 27.72 10.27
CA PHE A 647 0.57 27.28 10.55
C PHE A 647 0.10 27.72 11.94
N ARG A 648 -0.95 28.56 11.97
CA ARG A 648 -1.59 28.99 13.22
C ARG A 648 -3.10 29.11 13.08
N TRP A 649 -3.80 28.88 14.18
CA TRP A 649 -5.21 29.28 14.28
C TRP A 649 -5.31 30.79 14.44
N LEU A 650 -6.25 31.43 13.74
CA LEU A 650 -6.67 32.78 14.10
C LEU A 650 -7.44 32.76 15.42
N THR A 651 -7.24 33.79 16.24
CA THR A 651 -7.96 34.00 17.49
C THR A 651 -9.42 34.39 17.22
N ARG A 652 -10.28 34.25 18.24
CA ARG A 652 -11.68 34.69 18.12
C ARG A 652 -11.81 36.19 17.83
N GLN A 653 -10.88 37.00 18.31
CA GLN A 653 -10.85 38.44 18.05
C GLN A 653 -10.51 38.74 16.59
N GLU A 654 -9.49 38.07 16.03
CA GLU A 654 -9.17 38.17 14.60
C GLU A 654 -10.34 37.71 13.73
N ILE A 655 -11.01 36.61 14.10
CA ILE A 655 -12.18 36.10 13.34
C ILE A 655 -13.37 37.08 13.38
N ALA A 656 -13.61 37.74 14.53
CA ALA A 656 -14.70 38.70 14.68
C ALA A 656 -14.53 39.95 13.79
N GLN A 657 -13.32 40.20 13.28
CA GLN A 657 -13.03 41.31 12.37
C GLN A 657 -13.18 40.93 10.88
N ILE A 658 -13.46 39.66 10.57
CA ILE A 658 -13.65 39.20 9.20
C ILE A 658 -15.06 39.58 8.74
N PRO A 659 -15.22 40.33 7.63
CA PRO A 659 -16.53 40.68 7.11
C PRO A 659 -17.25 39.43 6.55
N CYS A 660 -18.54 39.31 6.85
CA CYS A 660 -19.43 38.27 6.33
C CYS A 660 -20.57 38.91 5.52
N ASP A 661 -20.97 38.24 4.45
CA ASP A 661 -22.07 38.64 3.59
C ASP A 661 -23.44 38.38 4.25
N SER A 662 -24.46 39.13 3.83
CA SER A 662 -25.86 38.84 4.16
C SER A 662 -26.41 37.74 3.24
N ASP A 663 -27.26 36.89 3.80
CA ASP A 663 -28.05 35.86 3.11
C ASP A 663 -29.28 36.41 2.36
N LEU A 664 -29.53 37.73 2.40
CA LEU A 664 -30.68 38.38 1.78
C LEU A 664 -30.41 38.92 0.36
N LEU A 665 -29.22 38.68 -0.19
CA LEU A 665 -28.76 39.28 -1.45
C LEU A 665 -28.83 38.28 -2.62
N GLU A 666 -29.94 38.31 -3.35
CA GLU A 666 -30.20 37.50 -4.56
C GLU A 666 -29.82 38.23 -5.87
N THR A 667 -28.87 39.17 -5.83
CA THR A 667 -28.48 39.98 -7.00
C THR A 667 -27.00 39.80 -7.36
N LEU A 668 -26.75 39.60 -8.66
CA LEU A 668 -25.42 39.35 -9.24
C LEU A 668 -24.44 40.53 -9.08
N HIS A 669 -24.95 41.77 -9.09
CA HIS A 669 -24.12 42.99 -9.12
C HIS A 669 -23.54 43.38 -7.76
N VAL A 670 -23.94 42.74 -6.66
CA VAL A 670 -23.39 43.03 -5.34
C VAL A 670 -22.13 42.20 -5.14
N LYS A 671 -20.98 42.84 -5.00
CA LYS A 671 -19.71 42.14 -4.69
C LYS A 671 -19.73 41.64 -3.25
N SER A 672 -19.14 40.46 -2.98
CA SER A 672 -18.97 39.98 -1.60
C SER A 672 -18.08 40.94 -0.82
N CYS A 673 -18.50 41.31 0.40
CA CYS A 673 -17.70 42.15 1.29
C CYS A 673 -16.45 41.40 1.82
N MET A 674 -16.48 40.06 1.79
CA MET A 674 -15.33 39.23 2.13
C MET A 674 -14.26 39.23 1.05
N LEU A 675 -14.60 39.49 -0.22
CA LEU A 675 -13.66 39.33 -1.35
C LEU A 675 -12.46 40.29 -1.26
N ASP A 676 -12.69 41.55 -0.92
CA ASP A 676 -11.61 42.55 -0.79
C ASP A 676 -10.75 42.28 0.45
N TRP A 677 -11.40 41.92 1.57
CA TRP A 677 -10.69 41.51 2.78
C TRP A 677 -9.83 40.27 2.54
N LEU A 678 -10.37 39.24 1.87
CA LEU A 678 -9.65 38.00 1.55
C LEU A 678 -8.43 38.28 0.68
N THR A 679 -8.59 39.14 -0.34
CA THR A 679 -7.49 39.53 -1.23
C THR A 679 -6.40 40.28 -0.47
N SER A 680 -6.77 41.18 0.44
CA SER A 680 -5.81 41.91 1.28
C SER A 680 -5.16 41.02 2.34
N PHE A 681 -5.89 40.05 2.90
CA PHE A 681 -5.37 39.15 3.94
C PHE A 681 -4.43 38.10 3.34
N CYS A 682 -4.81 37.52 2.21
CA CYS A 682 -4.04 36.49 1.48
C CYS A 682 -3.14 37.11 0.40
N CYS A 683 -2.35 38.12 0.78
CA CYS A 683 -1.32 38.73 -0.08
C CYS A 683 0.08 38.49 0.49
N ASN A 684 1.12 38.77 -0.29
CA ASN A 684 2.53 38.69 0.15
C ASN A 684 2.89 37.33 0.77
N GLU A 685 2.66 36.24 0.03
CA GLU A 685 2.95 34.86 0.47
C GLU A 685 2.12 34.37 1.65
N ARG A 686 1.09 35.10 2.11
CA ARG A 686 0.17 34.63 3.13
C ARG A 686 -1.02 33.88 2.51
N GLY A 687 -1.32 32.71 3.04
CA GLY A 687 -2.50 31.91 2.71
C GLY A 687 -3.38 31.60 3.93
N ALA A 688 -4.57 31.07 3.66
CA ALA A 688 -5.46 30.58 4.71
C ALA A 688 -6.40 29.46 4.24
N LEU A 689 -6.80 28.62 5.20
CA LEU A 689 -7.86 27.62 5.08
C LEU A 689 -9.01 28.03 5.99
N PHE A 690 -10.21 28.14 5.43
CA PHE A 690 -11.40 28.65 6.09
C PHE A 690 -12.39 27.54 6.37
N ASN A 691 -12.98 27.52 7.57
CA ASN A 691 -14.20 26.79 7.87
C ASN A 691 -15.37 27.79 7.93
N VAL A 692 -16.28 27.71 6.95
CA VAL A 692 -17.31 28.72 6.69
C VAL A 692 -18.69 28.12 6.42
N ASP A 693 -19.73 28.92 6.59
CA ASP A 693 -21.04 28.65 5.99
C ASP A 693 -21.13 29.42 4.66
N LEU A 694 -21.44 28.69 3.59
CA LEU A 694 -21.60 29.23 2.24
C LEU A 694 -23.08 29.24 1.86
N TYR A 695 -23.59 30.42 1.54
CA TYR A 695 -24.89 30.59 0.93
C TYR A 695 -24.76 30.53 -0.60
N TYR A 696 -25.70 29.83 -1.23
CA TYR A 696 -25.75 29.53 -2.66
C TYR A 696 -26.97 30.23 -3.26
N PRO A 697 -26.81 31.45 -3.82
CA PRO A 697 -27.92 32.22 -4.36
C PRO A 697 -28.64 31.51 -5.51
N ARG A 698 -29.94 31.75 -5.66
CA ARG A 698 -30.76 31.09 -6.68
C ARG A 698 -30.34 31.44 -8.10
N PHE A 699 -29.89 32.67 -8.34
CA PHE A 699 -29.45 33.10 -9.66
C PHE A 699 -28.25 32.29 -10.19
N LEU A 700 -27.50 31.59 -9.32
CA LEU A 700 -26.39 30.74 -9.75
C LEU A 700 -26.82 29.33 -10.15
N HIS A 701 -27.99 28.86 -9.72
CA HIS A 701 -28.39 27.46 -9.80
C HIS A 701 -28.30 26.93 -11.23
N ASP A 702 -28.88 27.63 -12.19
CA ASP A 702 -28.87 27.22 -13.60
C ASP A 702 -27.47 27.35 -14.22
N SER A 703 -26.78 28.48 -13.99
CA SER A 703 -25.46 28.75 -14.57
C SER A 703 -24.35 27.82 -14.09
N THR A 704 -24.56 27.16 -12.95
CA THR A 704 -23.60 26.24 -12.32
C THR A 704 -24.14 24.82 -12.19
N ALA A 705 -25.28 24.51 -12.82
CA ALA A 705 -25.92 23.20 -12.72
C ALA A 705 -24.99 22.06 -13.19
N ASP A 706 -24.22 22.30 -14.26
CA ASP A 706 -23.28 21.33 -14.82
C ASP A 706 -21.96 21.23 -14.04
N LEU A 707 -21.58 22.31 -13.35
CA LEU A 707 -20.36 22.36 -12.53
C LEU A 707 -20.64 23.09 -11.20
N PRO A 708 -21.36 22.43 -10.26
CA PRO A 708 -21.72 23.07 -8.99
C PRO A 708 -20.50 23.48 -8.19
N LEU A 709 -20.56 24.65 -7.58
CA LEU A 709 -19.49 25.18 -6.73
C LEU A 709 -19.47 24.47 -5.36
N ALA A 710 -18.33 24.58 -4.67
CA ALA A 710 -18.16 24.08 -3.30
C ALA A 710 -18.54 22.59 -3.10
N VAL A 711 -18.07 21.72 -4.00
CA VAL A 711 -18.27 20.26 -3.94
C VAL A 711 -17.77 19.71 -2.60
N GLY A 712 -18.58 18.85 -1.96
CA GLY A 712 -18.34 18.39 -0.60
C GLY A 712 -18.67 16.92 -0.37
N HIS A 713 -18.14 16.36 0.72
CA HIS A 713 -18.47 15.01 1.15
C HIS A 713 -19.77 15.00 1.98
N GLU A 714 -20.83 14.42 1.42
CA GLU A 714 -22.18 14.42 2.01
C GLU A 714 -22.71 12.99 2.20
N THR A 715 -23.59 12.79 3.18
CA THR A 715 -24.28 11.51 3.36
C THR A 715 -25.58 11.54 2.57
N LEU A 716 -25.72 10.65 1.59
CA LEU A 716 -26.89 10.61 0.75
C LEU A 716 -28.03 9.85 1.42
N THR A 717 -29.24 10.38 1.32
CA THR A 717 -30.48 9.76 1.81
C THR A 717 -31.49 9.61 0.68
N GLY A 718 -32.57 8.86 0.94
CA GLY A 718 -33.67 8.67 -0.01
C GLY A 718 -34.31 9.96 -0.56
N SER A 719 -34.19 11.09 0.14
CA SER A 719 -34.74 12.37 -0.34
C SER A 719 -33.95 12.95 -1.51
N GLN A 720 -32.70 12.51 -1.71
CA GLN A 720 -31.82 12.96 -2.79
C GLN A 720 -31.82 11.99 -3.98
N LEU A 721 -32.63 10.93 -3.95
CA LEU A 721 -32.75 9.96 -5.04
C LEU A 721 -33.82 10.41 -6.04
N THR A 722 -33.53 10.25 -7.33
CA THR A 722 -34.53 10.35 -8.39
C THR A 722 -35.53 9.20 -8.28
N GLN A 723 -36.68 9.30 -8.95
CA GLN A 723 -37.67 8.22 -8.93
C GLN A 723 -37.09 6.91 -9.50
N GLN A 724 -36.37 6.98 -10.62
CA GLN A 724 -35.69 5.82 -11.19
C GLN A 724 -34.72 5.16 -10.19
N MET A 725 -33.90 5.96 -9.48
CA MET A 725 -32.97 5.42 -8.47
C MET A 725 -33.70 4.75 -7.31
N LYS A 726 -34.89 5.24 -6.94
CA LYS A 726 -35.73 4.61 -5.92
C LYS A 726 -36.28 3.27 -6.42
N ASP A 727 -36.72 3.20 -7.67
CA ASP A 727 -37.23 1.97 -8.29
C ASP A 727 -36.11 0.92 -8.42
N ASP A 728 -34.91 1.34 -8.84
CA ASP A 728 -33.71 0.49 -8.88
C ASP A 728 -33.33 -0.02 -7.48
N TRP A 729 -33.46 0.83 -6.46
CA TRP A 729 -33.23 0.44 -5.07
C TRP A 729 -34.20 -0.64 -4.61
N VAL A 730 -35.49 -0.53 -4.96
CA VAL A 730 -36.50 -1.55 -4.68
C VAL A 730 -36.13 -2.87 -5.36
N TYR A 731 -35.77 -2.83 -6.65
CA TYR A 731 -35.32 -4.01 -7.38
C TYR A 731 -34.11 -4.66 -6.72
N LEU A 732 -33.09 -3.88 -6.36
CA LEU A 732 -31.90 -4.37 -5.68
C LEU A 732 -32.23 -5.02 -4.33
N GLN A 733 -33.13 -4.41 -3.55
CA GLN A 733 -33.54 -4.97 -2.26
C GLN A 733 -34.28 -6.31 -2.41
N ARG A 734 -35.10 -6.47 -3.46
CA ARG A 734 -35.73 -7.76 -3.83
C ARG A 734 -34.68 -8.82 -4.15
N GLN A 735 -33.63 -8.48 -4.90
CA GLN A 735 -32.56 -9.41 -5.25
C GLN A 735 -31.69 -9.80 -4.04
N LEU A 736 -31.35 -8.83 -3.19
CA LEU A 736 -30.46 -9.05 -2.05
C LEU A 736 -31.15 -9.70 -0.85
N ASN A 737 -32.45 -9.46 -0.65
CA ASN A 737 -33.21 -9.99 0.49
C ASN A 737 -34.60 -10.47 0.03
N PRO A 738 -34.67 -11.49 -0.85
CA PRO A 738 -35.93 -11.93 -1.45
C PRO A 738 -36.95 -12.39 -0.41
N GLU A 739 -36.50 -13.06 0.66
CA GLU A 739 -37.37 -13.52 1.77
C GLU A 739 -38.11 -12.37 2.48
N ARG A 740 -37.57 -11.15 2.43
CA ARG A 740 -38.10 -10.00 3.15
C ARG A 740 -38.86 -9.03 2.25
N TYR A 741 -38.44 -8.87 1.00
CA TYR A 741 -38.94 -7.81 0.11
C TYR A 741 -39.56 -8.33 -1.19
N ALA A 742 -39.82 -9.63 -1.35
CA ALA A 742 -40.40 -10.21 -2.58
C ALA A 742 -41.61 -9.44 -3.13
N ASN A 743 -42.49 -8.96 -2.25
CA ASN A 743 -43.74 -8.27 -2.62
C ASN A 743 -43.64 -6.73 -2.61
N ALA A 744 -42.47 -6.15 -2.31
CA ALA A 744 -42.31 -4.70 -2.17
C ALA A 744 -42.46 -4.00 -3.53
N THR A 745 -43.52 -3.22 -3.78
CA THR A 745 -43.79 -2.59 -5.09
C THR A 745 -43.37 -1.13 -5.17
N SER A 746 -43.11 -0.51 -4.02
CA SER A 746 -42.74 0.90 -3.88
C SER A 746 -41.52 1.07 -2.98
N TYR A 747 -40.97 2.28 -2.97
CA TYR A 747 -39.80 2.61 -2.14
C TYR A 747 -40.11 2.56 -0.64
N GLU A 748 -41.35 2.86 -0.28
CA GLU A 748 -41.87 2.84 1.09
C GLU A 748 -41.93 1.42 1.67
N ASP A 749 -42.01 0.40 0.81
CA ASP A 749 -42.05 -1.01 1.20
C ASP A 749 -40.67 -1.58 1.55
N VAL A 750 -39.59 -0.89 1.15
CA VAL A 750 -38.22 -1.33 1.39
C VAL A 750 -37.53 -0.47 2.45
N LYS A 751 -36.36 -0.93 2.91
CA LYS A 751 -35.55 -0.14 3.84
C LYS A 751 -35.15 1.19 3.18
N PRO A 752 -35.36 2.35 3.86
CA PRO A 752 -34.91 3.63 3.34
C PRO A 752 -33.43 3.64 3.00
N PHE A 753 -33.09 4.16 1.83
CA PHE A 753 -31.73 4.35 1.39
C PHE A 753 -31.01 5.35 2.29
N LYS A 754 -29.82 4.93 2.71
CA LYS A 754 -28.82 5.78 3.35
C LYS A 754 -27.45 5.26 2.94
N SER A 755 -26.61 6.13 2.38
CA SER A 755 -25.26 5.75 2.02
C SER A 755 -24.47 5.30 3.25
N SER A 756 -23.71 4.22 3.12
CA SER A 756 -22.84 3.70 4.19
C SER A 756 -21.60 4.57 4.41
N THR A 757 -21.27 5.39 3.41
CA THR A 757 -20.11 6.30 3.37
C THR A 757 -20.55 7.66 2.84
N LYS A 758 -19.79 8.71 3.17
CA LYS A 758 -19.99 10.02 2.54
C LYS A 758 -19.59 9.93 1.07
N LYS A 759 -20.35 10.58 0.19
CA LYS A 759 -20.09 10.69 -1.25
C LYS A 759 -19.68 12.10 -1.59
N LEU A 760 -18.82 12.25 -2.59
CA LEU A 760 -18.48 13.56 -3.14
C LEU A 760 -19.69 14.03 -3.96
N VAL A 761 -20.31 15.13 -3.56
CA VAL A 761 -21.56 15.63 -4.15
C VAL A 761 -21.36 17.08 -4.59
N GLY A 762 -21.64 17.33 -5.87
CA GLY A 762 -21.84 18.68 -6.40
C GLY A 762 -23.34 18.99 -6.32
N SER A 763 -23.72 19.97 -5.49
CA SER A 763 -25.10 20.45 -5.40
C SER A 763 -25.11 21.96 -5.23
N VAL A 764 -26.21 22.57 -5.65
CA VAL A 764 -26.47 24.02 -5.50
C VAL A 764 -27.06 24.37 -4.13
N ASP A 765 -26.93 23.46 -3.16
CA ASP A 765 -27.39 23.67 -1.78
C ASP A 765 -26.39 24.53 -0.99
N HIS A 766 -26.91 25.22 0.03
CA HIS A 766 -26.08 25.91 1.02
C HIS A 766 -25.13 24.92 1.73
N LYS A 767 -23.89 25.33 1.96
CA LYS A 767 -22.89 24.52 2.65
C LYS A 767 -22.69 25.04 4.07
N ARG A 768 -22.59 24.13 5.04
CA ARG A 768 -22.31 24.46 6.44
C ARG A 768 -21.02 23.82 6.89
N ASN A 769 -20.24 24.54 7.70
CA ASN A 769 -18.91 24.12 8.16
C ASN A 769 -18.02 23.63 7.00
N TYR A 770 -18.11 24.29 5.84
CA TYR A 770 -17.37 23.94 4.65
C TYR A 770 -15.92 24.40 4.79
N VAL A 771 -14.98 23.46 4.62
CA VAL A 771 -13.55 23.74 4.71
C VAL A 771 -12.99 24.01 3.31
N VAL A 772 -12.42 25.19 3.10
CA VAL A 772 -12.02 25.68 1.77
C VAL A 772 -10.72 26.48 1.82
N HIS A 773 -9.86 26.25 0.82
CA HIS A 773 -8.63 27.01 0.61
C HIS A 773 -8.93 28.39 0.06
N HIS A 774 -8.18 29.43 0.48
CA HIS A 774 -8.45 30.82 0.10
C HIS A 774 -8.58 31.03 -1.41
N ARG A 775 -7.76 30.37 -2.24
CA ARG A 775 -7.83 30.44 -3.71
C ARG A 775 -9.18 29.96 -4.27
N ALA A 776 -9.68 28.83 -3.76
CA ALA A 776 -10.98 28.30 -4.17
C ALA A 776 -12.12 29.17 -3.63
N LEU A 777 -12.00 29.65 -2.38
CA LEU A 777 -12.98 30.58 -1.80
C LEU A 777 -13.07 31.88 -2.60
N ARG A 778 -11.94 32.44 -3.03
CA ARG A 778 -11.90 33.62 -3.89
C ARG A 778 -12.69 33.40 -5.19
N LEU A 779 -12.42 32.30 -5.90
CA LEU A 779 -13.17 31.93 -7.10
C LEU A 779 -14.67 31.82 -6.81
N TYR A 780 -15.05 31.17 -5.71
CA TYR A 780 -16.45 31.03 -5.30
C TYR A 780 -17.12 32.38 -5.08
N LEU A 781 -16.45 33.32 -4.40
CA LEU A 781 -16.96 34.67 -4.16
C LEU A 781 -17.04 35.50 -5.44
N GLU A 782 -16.06 35.37 -6.34
CA GLU A 782 -16.06 36.01 -7.67
C GLU A 782 -17.21 35.51 -8.55
N LEU A 783 -17.54 34.22 -8.46
CA LEU A 783 -18.68 33.61 -9.13
C LEU A 783 -20.02 33.87 -8.43
N GLY A 784 -20.03 34.50 -7.24
CA GLY A 784 -21.24 34.97 -6.57
C GLY A 784 -21.72 34.16 -5.35
N LEU A 785 -20.98 33.13 -4.91
CA LEU A 785 -21.23 32.53 -3.59
C LEU A 785 -21.00 33.55 -2.47
N ARG A 786 -21.67 33.35 -1.33
CA ARG A 786 -21.62 34.27 -0.19
C ARG A 786 -21.16 33.55 1.06
N VAL A 787 -20.32 34.21 1.85
CA VAL A 787 -19.90 33.68 3.16
C VAL A 787 -20.74 34.35 4.24
N THR A 788 -21.67 33.60 4.83
CA THR A 788 -22.56 34.13 5.87
C THR A 788 -21.96 34.01 7.27
N ARG A 789 -20.99 33.12 7.44
CA ARG A 789 -20.32 32.90 8.73
C ARG A 789 -18.92 32.31 8.55
N VAL A 790 -17.97 32.81 9.33
CA VAL A 790 -16.64 32.21 9.51
C VAL A 790 -16.55 31.59 10.89
N HIS A 791 -16.22 30.29 10.97
CA HIS A 791 -16.14 29.56 12.23
C HIS A 791 -14.71 29.47 12.74
N ARG A 792 -13.77 29.08 11.87
CA ARG A 792 -12.36 28.86 12.18
C ARG A 792 -11.50 29.15 10.95
N VAL A 793 -10.27 29.59 11.17
CA VAL A 793 -9.30 29.88 10.10
C VAL A 793 -7.92 29.39 10.51
N ILE A 794 -7.27 28.62 9.64
CA ILE A 794 -5.83 28.30 9.73
C ILE A 794 -5.11 29.25 8.78
N ALA A 795 -4.25 30.11 9.30
CA ALA A 795 -3.36 30.96 8.51
C ALA A 795 -1.98 30.32 8.40
N PHE A 796 -1.29 30.57 7.30
CA PHE A 796 0.02 30.00 7.00
C PHE A 796 0.73 30.79 5.90
N ASP A 797 2.02 30.50 5.71
CA ASP A 797 2.81 31.02 4.59
C ASP A 797 2.78 30.03 3.41
N GLU A 798 2.71 30.55 2.20
CA GLU A 798 2.67 29.84 0.93
C GLU A 798 3.82 30.22 0.02
N LYS A 799 4.55 29.22 -0.47
CA LYS A 799 5.66 29.41 -1.41
C LYS A 799 5.62 28.35 -2.50
N PRO A 800 6.20 28.59 -3.68
CA PRO A 800 6.24 27.60 -4.77
C PRO A 800 7.29 26.51 -4.52
N ILE A 801 7.21 25.85 -3.36
CA ILE A 801 8.25 24.95 -2.81
C ILE A 801 8.56 23.74 -3.71
N LEU A 802 7.60 23.26 -4.51
CA LEU A 802 7.81 22.08 -5.39
C LEU A 802 8.24 22.47 -6.81
N ARG A 803 8.28 23.77 -7.14
CA ARG A 803 8.48 24.27 -8.52
C ARG A 803 9.78 23.76 -9.13
N GLN A 804 10.88 23.78 -8.38
CA GLN A 804 12.19 23.35 -8.89
C GLN A 804 12.18 21.88 -9.31
N TYR A 805 11.61 21.00 -8.48
CA TYR A 805 11.49 19.57 -8.78
C TYR A 805 10.58 19.30 -9.99
N ILE A 806 9.40 19.92 -10.02
CA ILE A 806 8.43 19.72 -11.10
C ILE A 806 8.98 20.22 -12.44
N ASN A 807 9.54 21.43 -12.48
CA ASN A 807 10.11 21.99 -13.70
C ASN A 807 11.33 21.20 -14.19
N HIS A 808 12.14 20.67 -13.28
CA HIS A 808 13.23 19.77 -13.63
C HIS A 808 12.69 18.52 -14.35
N ASN A 809 11.69 17.84 -13.79
CA ASN A 809 11.07 16.67 -14.43
C ASN A 809 10.43 17.00 -15.78
N ILE A 810 9.75 18.15 -15.90
CA ILE A 810 9.17 18.59 -17.17
C ILE A 810 10.28 18.79 -18.22
N ALA A 811 11.36 19.49 -17.87
CA ALA A 811 12.48 19.72 -18.79
C ALA A 811 13.15 18.41 -19.21
N ARG A 812 13.38 17.48 -18.28
CA ARG A 812 13.95 16.17 -18.58
C ARG A 812 13.00 15.31 -19.43
N ARG A 813 11.69 15.39 -19.19
CA ARG A 813 10.67 14.73 -20.03
C ARG A 813 10.67 15.25 -21.46
N VAL A 814 10.85 16.55 -21.67
CA VAL A 814 10.96 17.14 -23.01
C VAL A 814 12.25 16.70 -23.70
N ALA A 815 13.35 16.60 -22.96
CA ALA A 815 14.65 16.17 -23.48
C ALA A 815 14.79 14.64 -23.66
N ALA A 816 13.85 13.85 -23.11
CA ALA A 816 13.87 12.40 -23.12
C ALA A 816 13.80 11.86 -24.55
N LYS A 817 14.64 10.86 -24.84
CA LYS A 817 14.74 10.26 -26.19
C LYS A 817 13.88 9.03 -26.36
N THR A 818 13.40 8.46 -25.25
CA THR A 818 12.63 7.22 -25.23
C THR A 818 11.29 7.43 -24.55
N GLU A 819 10.29 6.63 -24.91
CA GLU A 819 8.99 6.64 -24.21
C GLU A 819 9.17 6.20 -22.75
N PHE A 820 10.08 5.27 -22.46
CA PHE A 820 10.41 4.85 -21.10
C PHE A 820 10.87 6.04 -20.21
N GLU A 821 11.80 6.86 -20.70
CA GLU A 821 12.26 8.05 -19.98
C GLU A 821 11.15 9.10 -19.82
N LYS A 822 10.35 9.33 -20.88
CA LYS A 822 9.22 10.27 -20.80
C LYS A 822 8.22 9.85 -19.72
N ASP A 823 7.91 8.56 -19.64
CA ASP A 823 7.02 8.00 -18.64
C ASP A 823 7.61 8.05 -17.24
N PHE A 824 8.91 7.81 -17.09
CA PHE A 824 9.62 7.96 -15.82
C PHE A 824 9.38 9.35 -15.21
N PHE A 825 9.66 10.42 -15.94
CA PHE A 825 9.50 11.79 -15.43
C PHE A 825 8.02 12.17 -15.22
N LYS A 826 7.12 11.69 -16.08
CA LYS A 826 5.67 11.88 -15.92
C LYS A 826 5.17 11.22 -14.62
N LEU A 827 5.58 9.98 -14.40
CA LEU A 827 5.25 9.17 -13.24
C LEU A 827 5.73 9.85 -11.95
N LEU A 828 6.96 10.35 -11.91
CA LEU A 828 7.49 11.00 -10.72
C LEU A 828 6.66 12.22 -10.30
N ASN A 829 6.26 13.07 -11.25
CA ASN A 829 5.38 14.21 -10.94
C ASN A 829 4.03 13.73 -10.40
N ASN A 830 3.38 12.76 -11.05
CA ASN A 830 2.08 12.24 -10.61
C ASN A 830 2.16 11.54 -9.24
N ALA A 831 3.23 10.79 -8.99
CA ALA A 831 3.43 10.04 -7.77
C ALA A 831 3.72 10.96 -6.56
N LEU A 832 4.29 12.14 -6.79
CA LEU A 832 4.52 13.14 -5.73
C LEU A 832 3.20 13.66 -5.18
N PHE A 833 2.26 14.02 -6.05
CA PHE A 833 0.94 14.51 -5.66
C PHE A 833 0.24 13.51 -4.75
N GLY A 834 0.17 12.24 -5.15
CA GLY A 834 -0.45 11.18 -4.35
C GLY A 834 0.26 10.87 -3.03
N LYS A 835 1.45 11.42 -2.78
CA LYS A 835 2.18 11.27 -1.50
C LYS A 835 1.93 12.43 -0.52
N PHE A 836 1.50 13.59 -1.03
CA PHE A 836 1.07 14.74 -0.22
C PHE A 836 -0.42 14.67 0.18
N LEU A 837 -1.23 13.89 -0.55
CA LEU A 837 -2.55 13.42 -0.11
C LEU A 837 -2.41 12.34 0.95
#